data_AF-A0A1D1ZZ80-F1
#
_entry.id   AF-A0A1D1ZZ80-F1
#
_cell.length_a   1.000
_cell.length_b   1.000
_cell.length_c   1.000
_cell.angle_alpha   90.00
_cell.angle_beta   90.00
_cell.angle_gamma   90.00
#
_symmetry.space_group_name_H-M   'P 1'
#
loop_
_entity.id
_entity.type
_entity.pdbx_description
1 polymer ?
#
loop_
_entity_poly.entity_id
_entity_poly.type
_entity_poly.pdbx_seq_one_letter_code
_entity_poly.pdbx_strand_id
1 'polypeptide(L)'
;MPPRINRREVLLPARIMPAPYKARSGSYHGRVIKVVCNGSKEDIAVIELLEPRGSSLRMAVSKVFPHLLPTKSAAAEAVLAASHAALPPPKLCRQAWERTTASGMPTSGPELTKFLETLYGKESGSYPPGTRLWVSGKWPGVAWSLSLCNKGVAAALVLSRPAATTTVLVRYYGEHTTAWVTAGRCQPFASCEDEERAQHAALAAWCQKTGRVQQLHATEEELESSSTDPAQEAARMASLYERHTRASQSFARCYACQGAEAQLACSTCRRWFHTLCLECPSLGPQFVPAQRWVCPGCKTEQQVQAATSKRQSEDADEDESERMGLTPDWIIETVCFGVFGLQRPTAEVPFIKGLLDPCSNSRVAPNIPAEVLYDKHDNGLALKNEWKGFYILLNPPFHSQMQWRFVNRAIDAVERGEVPGVLLVCRNSTDANYFQRLRPYPRVLLGRKCALFKDYDKSPNGFGIAAVMLAKRERTDLYLRFYDAFERFGEPSIPIDRTFLLSGEFSELLGRLREYADEHHRDHWAMCSACGRWRIVDYEQLQGIKDATAWKCTMLRSGGSCNDPLTRREAQGDKYAPGEPEPVVVVSKPLPLTEVRQVAELIQPAIDVEDAPGSETQPLIPVESEGAEADDRRRTSCRLRSRRQSLDVAARPATPQPKRRRAAGM
;
A
#
# COMPACT_ATOMS: atom_id res chain seq x y z
N MET A 1 -13.68 41.64 22.06
CA MET A 1 -14.13 40.49 22.88
C MET A 1 -12.92 39.85 23.54
N PRO A 2 -13.03 39.30 24.76
CA PRO A 2 -11.95 38.49 25.34
C PRO A 2 -11.75 37.21 24.49
N PRO A 3 -10.51 36.73 24.30
CA PRO A 3 -10.25 35.53 23.52
C PRO A 3 -10.90 34.31 24.20
N ARG A 4 -11.73 33.55 23.46
CA ARG A 4 -12.36 32.32 23.96
C ARG A 4 -11.33 31.19 24.08
N ILE A 5 -10.57 31.20 25.17
CA ILE A 5 -9.53 30.19 25.47
C ILE A 5 -10.06 28.94 26.20
N ASN A 6 -11.37 28.88 26.46
CA ASN A 6 -12.02 27.72 27.08
C ASN A 6 -11.76 26.44 26.26
N ARG A 7 -11.52 25.33 26.97
CA ARG A 7 -11.15 24.00 26.46
C ARG A 7 -9.82 23.91 25.68
N ARG A 8 -9.04 24.99 25.57
CA ARG A 8 -7.69 24.92 24.99
C ARG A 8 -6.69 24.27 25.94
N GLU A 9 -5.73 23.57 25.37
CA GLU A 9 -4.58 23.04 26.10
C GLU A 9 -3.48 24.09 26.24
N VAL A 10 -2.69 23.96 27.30
CA VAL A 10 -1.66 24.92 27.71
C VAL A 10 -0.45 24.16 28.25
N LEU A 11 0.75 24.65 27.95
CA LEU A 11 2.00 24.10 28.45
C LEU A 11 2.72 25.15 29.31
N LEU A 12 2.44 25.15 30.61
CA LEU A 12 2.86 26.18 31.57
C LEU A 12 4.29 25.94 32.06
N PRO A 13 5.26 26.85 31.83
CA PRO A 13 6.61 26.70 32.38
C PRO A 13 6.61 26.73 33.92
N ALA A 14 7.40 25.88 34.58
CA ALA A 14 7.45 25.78 36.05
C ALA A 14 7.72 27.13 36.76
N ARG A 15 8.44 28.05 36.11
CA ARG A 15 8.73 29.41 36.59
C ARG A 15 7.50 30.30 36.82
N ILE A 16 6.38 30.07 36.11
CA ILE A 16 5.14 30.85 36.28
C ILE A 16 4.12 30.18 37.22
N MET A 17 4.40 28.96 37.69
CA MET A 17 3.51 28.22 38.58
C MET A 17 3.52 28.79 40.01
N PRO A 18 2.38 28.78 40.72
CA PRO A 18 2.34 29.05 42.15
C PRO A 18 2.94 27.87 42.94
N ALA A 19 3.43 28.13 44.17
CA ALA A 19 3.73 27.05 45.10
C ALA A 19 2.43 26.28 45.41
N PRO A 20 2.42 24.93 45.36
CA PRO A 20 3.56 24.00 45.47
C PRO A 20 4.25 23.58 44.15
N TYR A 21 3.74 23.96 42.97
CA TYR A 21 4.22 23.45 41.66
C TYR A 21 5.43 24.22 41.07
N LYS A 22 6.16 24.97 41.90
CA LYS A 22 7.17 25.93 41.45
C LYS A 22 8.58 25.30 41.45
N ALA A 23 8.89 24.54 40.41
CA ALA A 23 10.21 23.93 40.20
C ALA A 23 11.22 24.86 39.48
N ARG A 24 12.52 24.58 39.60
CA ARG A 24 13.60 25.33 38.91
C ARG A 24 13.58 25.16 37.38
N SER A 25 13.06 24.05 36.87
CA SER A 25 12.96 23.72 35.45
C SER A 25 11.75 22.80 35.20
N GLY A 26 11.37 22.65 33.92
CA GLY A 26 10.22 21.84 33.50
C GLY A 26 8.99 22.66 33.09
N SER A 27 7.96 21.95 32.61
CA SER A 27 6.68 22.51 32.16
C SER A 27 5.54 21.57 32.55
N TYR A 28 4.36 22.13 32.84
CA TYR A 28 3.15 21.41 33.22
C TYR A 28 2.12 21.50 32.09
N HIS A 29 1.64 20.35 31.62
CA HIS A 29 0.57 20.29 30.61
C HIS A 29 -0.80 20.32 31.31
N GLY A 30 -1.70 21.14 30.79
CA GLY A 30 -3.05 21.29 31.33
C GLY A 30 -4.07 21.76 30.30
N ARG A 31 -5.32 21.85 30.72
CA ARG A 31 -6.44 22.30 29.90
C ARG A 31 -7.23 23.39 30.62
N VAL A 32 -7.49 24.51 29.94
CA VAL A 32 -8.34 25.59 30.47
C VAL A 32 -9.78 25.10 30.47
N ILE A 33 -10.38 24.82 31.63
CA ILE A 33 -11.77 24.38 31.71
C ILE A 33 -12.73 25.57 31.52
N LYS A 34 -12.45 26.68 32.21
CA LYS A 34 -13.28 27.89 32.18
C LYS A 34 -12.47 29.15 32.48
N VAL A 35 -12.85 30.27 31.88
CA VAL A 35 -12.45 31.62 32.31
C VAL A 35 -13.56 32.21 33.18
N VAL A 36 -13.17 32.81 34.30
CA VAL A 36 -14.06 33.57 35.20
C VAL A 36 -13.79 35.05 34.97
N CYS A 37 -14.78 35.73 34.39
CA CYS A 37 -14.70 37.16 34.13
C CYS A 37 -14.85 37.96 35.43
N ASN A 38 -13.91 38.87 35.72
CA ASN A 38 -13.97 39.75 36.90
C ASN A 38 -14.12 41.20 36.42
N GLY A 39 -15.33 41.78 36.45
CA GLY A 39 -15.64 43.03 35.73
C GLY A 39 -14.71 44.23 35.93
N SER A 40 -13.94 44.31 37.02
CA SER A 40 -12.95 45.38 37.29
C SER A 40 -11.53 44.87 37.63
N LYS A 41 -11.25 43.58 37.50
CA LYS A 41 -9.94 42.96 37.77
C LYS A 41 -9.56 42.00 36.64
N GLU A 42 -8.30 41.58 36.61
CA GLU A 42 -7.85 40.65 35.58
C GLU A 42 -8.64 39.33 35.58
N ASP A 43 -9.05 38.88 34.39
CA ASP A 43 -9.79 37.63 34.20
C ASP A 43 -8.95 36.41 34.63
N ILE A 44 -9.63 35.40 35.21
CA ILE A 44 -8.97 34.24 35.80
C ILE A 44 -9.32 32.98 35.02
N ALA A 45 -8.32 32.36 34.40
CA ALA A 45 -8.42 31.01 33.84
C ALA A 45 -8.35 29.96 34.95
N VAL A 46 -9.26 28.98 34.89
CA VAL A 46 -9.24 27.75 35.69
C VAL A 46 -8.70 26.63 34.81
N ILE A 47 -7.60 26.04 35.23
CA ILE A 47 -6.81 25.07 34.46
C ILE A 47 -6.77 23.76 35.22
N GLU A 48 -7.10 22.65 34.57
CA GLU A 48 -6.86 21.30 35.09
C GLU A 48 -5.52 20.80 34.57
N LEU A 49 -4.67 20.33 35.47
CA LEU A 49 -3.39 19.73 35.12
C LEU A 49 -3.62 18.30 34.66
N LEU A 50 -3.08 17.99 33.47
CA LEU A 50 -3.08 16.65 32.91
C LEU A 50 -1.98 15.80 33.56
N GLU A 51 -0.91 16.42 34.05
CA GLU A 51 0.12 15.79 34.88
C GLU A 51 0.62 16.78 35.97
N PRO A 52 0.53 16.45 37.28
CA PRO A 52 -0.18 15.31 37.86
C PRO A 52 -1.72 15.45 37.73
N ARG A 53 -2.38 14.36 37.35
CA ARG A 53 -3.82 14.33 37.02
C ARG A 53 -4.70 14.79 38.20
N GLY A 54 -5.73 15.58 37.88
CA GLY A 54 -6.81 15.96 38.82
C GLY A 54 -6.52 17.18 39.69
N SER A 55 -5.35 17.81 39.54
CA SER A 55 -5.05 19.08 40.21
C SER A 55 -5.62 20.26 39.43
N SER A 56 -6.31 21.19 40.10
CA SER A 56 -6.84 22.41 39.46
C SER A 56 -6.12 23.68 39.94
N LEU A 57 -5.89 24.60 39.00
CA LEU A 57 -5.09 25.80 39.16
C LEU A 57 -5.91 27.03 38.72
N ARG A 58 -5.68 28.18 39.37
CA ARG A 58 -6.32 29.46 38.99
C ARG A 58 -5.23 30.48 38.69
N MET A 59 -5.22 31.02 37.48
CA MET A 59 -4.19 31.96 37.01
C MET A 59 -4.81 33.09 36.19
N ALA A 60 -4.17 34.26 36.25
CA ALA A 60 -4.44 35.40 35.38
C ALA A 60 -4.36 35.01 33.89
N VAL A 61 -5.36 35.38 33.09
CA VAL A 61 -5.42 35.04 31.65
C VAL A 61 -4.19 35.54 30.89
N SER A 62 -3.62 36.71 31.21
CA SER A 62 -2.40 37.21 30.56
C SER A 62 -1.17 36.32 30.74
N LYS A 63 -1.09 35.56 31.86
CA LYS A 63 0.02 34.62 32.14
C LYS A 63 -0.17 33.27 31.47
N VAL A 64 -1.40 32.95 31.05
CA VAL A 64 -1.79 31.66 30.46
C VAL A 64 -1.80 31.75 28.94
N PHE A 65 -2.25 32.89 28.39
CA PHE A 65 -2.39 33.13 26.96
C PHE A 65 -1.10 32.88 26.13
N PRO A 66 0.12 33.30 26.56
CA PRO A 66 1.37 33.06 25.82
C PRO A 66 1.82 31.59 25.79
N HIS A 67 1.14 30.70 26.54
CA HIS A 67 1.50 29.30 26.72
C HIS A 67 0.42 28.34 26.20
N LEU A 68 -0.63 28.87 25.57
CA LEU A 68 -1.65 28.08 24.90
C LEU A 68 -1.01 27.29 23.77
N LEU A 69 -1.21 25.98 23.78
CA LEU A 69 -0.82 25.14 22.65
C LEU A 69 -1.67 25.51 21.43
N PRO A 70 -1.13 25.40 20.19
CA PRO A 70 -1.91 25.57 18.97
C PRO A 70 -3.19 24.73 19.04
N THR A 71 -4.31 25.26 18.53
CA THR A 71 -5.52 24.45 18.40
C THR A 71 -5.21 23.25 17.51
N LYS A 72 -5.96 22.15 17.70
CA LYS A 72 -5.89 21.01 16.77
C LYS A 72 -6.13 21.45 15.32
N SER A 73 -6.84 22.56 15.07
CA SER A 73 -6.97 23.16 13.74
C SER A 73 -5.66 23.69 13.13
N ALA A 74 -4.68 24.19 13.89
CA ALA A 74 -3.41 24.64 13.30
C ALA A 74 -2.49 23.46 12.93
N ALA A 75 -2.55 22.38 13.71
CA ALA A 75 -1.95 21.10 13.34
C ALA A 75 -2.73 20.42 12.20
N ALA A 76 -4.06 20.56 12.17
CA ALA A 76 -4.90 20.07 11.09
C ALA A 76 -4.70 20.89 9.80
N GLU A 77 -4.48 22.21 9.84
CA GLU A 77 -4.10 23.00 8.66
C GLU A 77 -2.75 22.55 8.10
N ALA A 78 -1.79 22.21 8.95
CA ALA A 78 -0.52 21.62 8.52
C ALA A 78 -0.67 20.20 7.96
N VAL A 79 -1.59 19.39 8.50
CA VAL A 79 -1.90 18.03 8.02
C VAL A 79 -2.80 18.05 6.77
N LEU A 80 -3.73 19.00 6.63
CA LEU A 80 -4.51 19.26 5.42
C LEU A 80 -3.58 19.77 4.32
N ALA A 81 -2.66 20.70 4.62
CA ALA A 81 -1.63 21.13 3.66
C ALA A 81 -0.72 19.97 3.19
N ALA A 82 -0.60 18.88 3.96
CA ALA A 82 0.09 17.65 3.56
C ALA A 82 -0.84 16.61 2.91
N SER A 83 -2.15 16.66 3.16
CA SER A 83 -3.16 15.70 2.68
C SER A 83 -3.84 16.15 1.37
N HIS A 84 -3.86 17.46 1.10
CA HIS A 84 -4.25 18.00 -0.19
C HIS A 84 -3.05 18.01 -1.14
N ALA A 85 -2.70 16.82 -1.64
CA ALA A 85 -1.99 16.72 -2.90
C ALA A 85 -2.71 17.61 -3.93
N ALA A 86 -1.97 18.47 -4.64
CA ALA A 86 -2.51 19.25 -5.74
C ALA A 86 -3.19 18.29 -6.71
N LEU A 87 -4.52 18.37 -6.76
CA LEU A 87 -5.31 17.48 -7.58
C LEU A 87 -4.84 17.60 -9.02
N PRO A 88 -4.51 16.47 -9.68
CA PRO A 88 -4.06 16.53 -11.05
C PRO A 88 -5.14 17.20 -11.90
N PRO A 89 -4.76 17.99 -12.92
CA PRO A 89 -5.70 18.50 -13.90
C PRO A 89 -6.63 17.38 -14.41
N PRO A 90 -7.91 17.68 -14.71
CA PRO A 90 -8.88 16.65 -15.07
C PRO A 90 -8.34 15.77 -16.20
N LYS A 91 -8.17 14.47 -15.90
CA LYS A 91 -7.58 13.50 -16.81
C LYS A 91 -8.33 13.51 -18.14
N LEU A 92 -7.65 13.92 -19.20
CA LEU A 92 -8.18 13.97 -20.54
C LEU A 92 -8.53 12.56 -21.00
N CYS A 93 -9.82 12.23 -20.93
CA CYS A 93 -10.34 11.03 -21.57
C CYS A 93 -9.97 11.09 -23.06
N ARG A 94 -9.54 9.95 -23.62
CA ARG A 94 -9.25 9.81 -25.06
C ARG A 94 -10.39 10.31 -25.96
N GLN A 95 -11.63 10.15 -25.52
CA GLN A 95 -12.81 10.68 -26.22
C GLN A 95 -12.90 12.22 -26.20
N ALA A 96 -12.36 12.90 -25.18
CA ALA A 96 -12.29 14.36 -25.13
C ALA A 96 -11.20 14.87 -26.08
N TRP A 97 -10.05 14.20 -26.12
CA TRP A 97 -9.00 14.44 -27.12
C TRP A 97 -9.54 14.34 -28.55
N GLU A 98 -10.19 13.21 -28.88
CA GLU A 98 -10.74 12.94 -30.21
C GLU A 98 -11.82 13.97 -30.60
N ARG A 99 -12.65 14.42 -29.64
CA ARG A 99 -13.61 15.52 -29.84
C ARG A 99 -12.95 16.89 -30.05
N THR A 100 -11.89 17.22 -29.32
CA THR A 100 -11.22 18.52 -29.41
C THR A 100 -10.41 18.66 -30.70
N THR A 101 -9.87 17.55 -31.23
CA THR A 101 -9.30 17.52 -32.59
C THR A 101 -10.37 17.58 -33.68
N ALA A 102 -11.56 17.02 -33.45
CA ALA A 102 -12.67 17.06 -34.42
C ALA A 102 -13.44 18.40 -34.43
N SER A 103 -13.36 19.20 -33.35
CA SER A 103 -14.11 20.47 -33.22
C SER A 103 -13.42 21.70 -33.78
N GLY A 104 -12.21 21.55 -34.35
CA GLY A 104 -11.44 22.67 -34.91
C GLY A 104 -10.88 23.66 -33.87
N MET A 105 -10.81 23.28 -32.59
CA MET A 105 -10.23 24.12 -31.55
C MET A 105 -8.73 24.34 -31.80
N PRO A 106 -8.21 25.58 -31.73
CA PRO A 106 -6.77 25.82 -31.86
C PRO A 106 -6.01 25.22 -30.67
N THR A 107 -5.01 24.39 -30.95
CA THR A 107 -4.23 23.67 -29.92
C THR A 107 -2.85 24.26 -29.66
N SER A 108 -2.36 25.13 -30.54
CA SER A 108 -1.13 25.91 -30.37
C SER A 108 -1.10 27.18 -31.22
N GLY A 109 -0.14 28.06 -30.95
CA GLY A 109 0.13 29.27 -31.75
C GLY A 109 -0.80 30.47 -31.48
N PRO A 110 -0.76 31.50 -32.35
CA PRO A 110 -1.48 32.76 -32.13
C PRO A 110 -3.00 32.61 -32.03
N GLU A 111 -3.60 31.65 -32.74
CA GLU A 111 -5.04 31.38 -32.65
C GLU A 111 -5.44 30.77 -31.31
N LEU A 112 -4.55 30.00 -30.67
CA LEU A 112 -4.76 29.57 -29.28
C LEU A 112 -4.74 30.77 -28.33
N THR A 113 -3.85 31.75 -28.53
CA THR A 113 -3.79 32.97 -27.71
C THR A 113 -5.12 33.74 -27.75
N LYS A 114 -5.62 34.06 -28.96
CA LYS A 114 -6.91 34.73 -29.15
C LYS A 114 -8.10 33.95 -28.55
N PHE A 115 -8.08 32.62 -28.70
CA PHE A 115 -9.08 31.75 -28.11
C PHE A 115 -9.04 31.80 -26.58
N LEU A 116 -7.86 31.71 -25.97
CA LEU A 116 -7.67 31.82 -24.53
C LEU A 116 -8.09 33.20 -24.01
N GLU A 117 -7.74 34.29 -24.68
CA GLU A 117 -8.20 35.65 -24.33
C GLU A 117 -9.73 35.73 -24.33
N THR A 118 -10.39 35.12 -25.33
CA THR A 118 -11.86 35.03 -25.39
C THR A 118 -12.44 34.19 -24.24
N LEU A 119 -11.72 33.17 -23.76
CA LEU A 119 -12.13 32.35 -22.61
C LEU A 119 -11.87 33.02 -21.26
N TYR A 120 -10.79 33.80 -21.13
CA TYR A 120 -10.46 34.56 -19.93
C TYR A 120 -11.35 35.80 -19.78
N GLY A 121 -11.74 36.45 -20.89
CA GLY A 121 -12.63 37.61 -20.92
C GLY A 121 -14.12 37.27 -20.85
N LYS A 122 -14.51 36.02 -21.14
CA LYS A 122 -15.87 35.53 -20.84
C LYS A 122 -15.95 35.10 -19.38
N GLU A 123 -16.20 36.08 -18.51
CA GLU A 123 -16.79 35.80 -17.19
C GLU A 123 -17.97 34.84 -17.36
N SER A 124 -18.08 33.84 -16.50
CA SER A 124 -19.08 32.77 -16.61
C SER A 124 -20.48 33.37 -16.62
N GLY A 125 -21.08 33.51 -17.80
CA GLY A 125 -22.21 34.42 -18.10
C GLY A 125 -23.56 34.15 -17.43
N SER A 126 -23.56 33.38 -16.33
CA SER A 126 -24.68 33.16 -15.41
C SER A 126 -24.29 33.32 -13.93
N TYR A 127 -23.00 33.26 -13.57
CA TYR A 127 -22.50 33.41 -12.20
C TYR A 127 -21.11 34.06 -12.19
N PRO A 128 -20.88 35.22 -11.53
CA PRO A 128 -19.55 35.80 -11.41
C PRO A 128 -18.62 34.90 -10.59
N PRO A 129 -17.29 34.89 -10.87
CA PRO A 129 -16.31 34.11 -10.10
C PRO A 129 -16.44 34.34 -8.59
N GLY A 130 -16.35 33.26 -7.82
CA GLY A 130 -16.55 33.24 -6.36
C GLY A 130 -18.00 33.10 -5.90
N THR A 131 -18.99 33.13 -6.80
CA THR A 131 -20.39 32.84 -6.44
C THR A 131 -20.50 31.42 -5.87
N ARG A 132 -21.05 31.27 -4.67
CA ARG A 132 -21.26 29.98 -4.00
C ARG A 132 -22.40 29.20 -4.67
N LEU A 133 -22.15 27.95 -5.05
CA LEU A 133 -23.05 27.10 -5.84
C LEU A 133 -23.15 25.69 -5.25
N TRP A 134 -24.36 25.15 -5.17
CA TRP A 134 -24.61 23.72 -5.06
C TRP A 134 -24.59 23.07 -6.45
N VAL A 135 -23.79 22.02 -6.60
CA VAL A 135 -23.74 21.22 -7.83
C VAL A 135 -24.60 19.97 -7.69
N SER A 136 -25.58 19.86 -8.57
CA SER A 136 -26.54 18.75 -8.65
C SER A 136 -27.25 18.43 -7.31
N GLY A 137 -27.40 19.44 -6.44
CA GLY A 137 -27.95 19.30 -5.08
C GLY A 137 -27.16 18.37 -4.16
N LYS A 138 -25.86 18.13 -4.43
CA LYS A 138 -25.06 17.09 -3.74
C LYS A 138 -23.75 17.59 -3.13
N TRP A 139 -23.04 18.50 -3.78
CA TRP A 139 -21.77 19.01 -3.27
C TRP A 139 -21.63 20.51 -3.54
N PRO A 140 -21.10 21.29 -2.58
CA PRO A 140 -20.90 22.72 -2.75
C PRO A 140 -19.60 23.05 -3.48
N GLY A 141 -19.58 24.16 -4.20
CA GLY A 141 -18.41 24.76 -4.83
C GLY A 141 -18.60 26.24 -5.12
N VAL A 142 -17.60 26.87 -5.74
CA VAL A 142 -17.66 28.25 -6.23
C VAL A 142 -17.60 28.29 -7.75
N ALA A 143 -18.31 29.24 -8.36
CA ALA A 143 -18.07 29.60 -9.75
C ALA A 143 -16.62 30.06 -9.91
N TRP A 144 -15.94 29.64 -10.97
CA TRP A 144 -14.51 29.80 -11.13
C TRP A 144 -14.15 30.36 -12.50
N SER A 145 -12.96 30.93 -12.62
CA SER A 145 -12.42 31.40 -13.89
C SER A 145 -11.12 30.67 -14.21
N LEU A 146 -10.87 30.41 -15.51
CA LEU A 146 -9.58 29.92 -15.98
C LEU A 146 -8.44 30.90 -15.63
N SER A 147 -8.71 32.21 -15.50
CA SER A 147 -7.69 33.21 -15.14
C SER A 147 -7.19 33.07 -13.70
N LEU A 148 -7.96 32.36 -12.85
CA LEU A 148 -7.60 32.01 -11.48
C LEU A 148 -6.93 30.61 -11.38
N CYS A 149 -6.79 29.88 -12.48
CA CYS A 149 -6.10 28.59 -12.54
C CYS A 149 -4.59 28.78 -12.81
N ASN A 150 -3.75 27.84 -12.34
CA ASN A 150 -2.37 27.79 -12.79
C ASN A 150 -2.35 27.40 -14.29
N LYS A 151 -1.32 27.81 -15.05
CA LYS A 151 -1.25 27.58 -16.50
C LYS A 151 -1.05 26.11 -16.91
N GLY A 152 -0.52 25.27 -16.02
CA GLY A 152 -0.51 23.81 -16.18
C GLY A 152 -1.92 23.21 -16.16
N VAL A 153 -2.71 23.54 -15.13
CA VAL A 153 -4.11 23.07 -15.01
C VAL A 153 -5.03 23.67 -16.07
N ALA A 154 -4.87 24.96 -16.38
CA ALA A 154 -5.72 25.67 -17.34
C ALA A 154 -5.72 25.00 -18.72
N ALA A 155 -4.57 24.50 -19.19
CA ALA A 155 -4.47 23.82 -20.48
C ALA A 155 -5.36 22.56 -20.56
N ALA A 156 -5.34 21.72 -19.51
CA ALA A 156 -6.19 20.54 -19.44
C ALA A 156 -7.68 20.87 -19.23
N LEU A 157 -7.99 21.96 -18.51
CA LEU A 157 -9.36 22.46 -18.38
C LEU A 157 -9.92 22.94 -19.72
N VAL A 158 -9.12 23.62 -20.54
CA VAL A 158 -9.55 24.04 -21.89
C VAL A 158 -9.84 22.82 -22.77
N LEU A 159 -8.95 21.83 -22.80
CA LEU A 159 -9.11 20.60 -23.59
C LEU A 159 -10.28 19.70 -23.14
N SER A 160 -10.67 19.76 -21.85
CA SER A 160 -11.77 18.98 -21.27
C SER A 160 -13.12 19.72 -21.28
N ARG A 161 -13.19 20.94 -21.83
CA ARG A 161 -14.43 21.71 -21.88
C ARG A 161 -15.49 21.03 -22.77
N PRO A 162 -16.70 20.77 -22.26
CA PRO A 162 -17.80 20.27 -23.10
C PRO A 162 -18.15 21.24 -24.23
N ALA A 163 -18.61 20.71 -25.37
CA ALA A 163 -19.10 21.51 -26.50
C ALA A 163 -20.48 22.18 -26.24
N ALA A 164 -21.07 21.98 -25.07
CA ALA A 164 -22.35 22.59 -24.69
C ALA A 164 -22.21 24.11 -24.53
N THR A 165 -23.21 24.86 -24.99
CA THR A 165 -23.19 26.33 -25.05
C THR A 165 -23.25 27.03 -23.69
N THR A 166 -23.64 26.33 -22.62
CA THR A 166 -23.84 26.88 -21.26
C THR A 166 -23.18 26.02 -20.18
N THR A 167 -21.85 26.13 -20.05
CA THR A 167 -21.07 25.49 -18.98
C THR A 167 -20.47 26.51 -18.02
N VAL A 168 -20.52 26.21 -16.73
CA VAL A 168 -19.87 26.95 -15.64
C VAL A 168 -18.62 26.16 -15.22
N LEU A 169 -17.50 26.84 -15.04
CA LEU A 169 -16.34 26.24 -14.38
C LEU A 169 -16.57 26.32 -12.87
N VAL A 170 -16.50 25.19 -12.16
CA VAL A 170 -16.74 25.14 -10.71
C VAL A 170 -15.50 24.61 -10.01
N ARG A 171 -15.13 25.23 -8.89
CA ARG A 171 -14.10 24.77 -7.96
C ARG A 171 -14.77 24.33 -6.65
N TYR A 172 -14.63 23.07 -6.27
CA TYR A 172 -15.36 22.51 -5.14
C TYR A 172 -14.74 22.86 -3.78
N TYR A 173 -15.59 23.00 -2.76
CA TYR A 173 -15.16 23.12 -1.36
C TYR A 173 -14.66 21.76 -0.83
N GLY A 174 -13.72 21.80 0.12
CA GLY A 174 -13.09 20.64 0.75
C GLY A 174 -12.15 19.87 -0.19
N GLU A 175 -12.68 19.27 -1.26
CA GLU A 175 -11.85 18.54 -2.22
C GLU A 175 -10.94 19.46 -3.03
N HIS A 176 -11.35 20.70 -3.34
CA HIS A 176 -10.59 21.64 -4.18
C HIS A 176 -10.33 21.19 -5.64
N THR A 177 -11.13 20.22 -6.13
CA THR A 177 -11.22 19.87 -7.56
C THR A 177 -11.78 21.04 -8.38
N THR A 178 -11.38 21.15 -9.64
CA THR A 178 -11.95 22.13 -10.60
C THR A 178 -12.46 21.40 -11.83
N ALA A 179 -13.73 21.62 -12.22
CA ALA A 179 -14.37 20.91 -13.33
C ALA A 179 -15.43 21.77 -14.04
N TRP A 180 -15.72 21.44 -15.31
CA TRP A 180 -16.84 22.02 -16.05
C TRP A 180 -18.16 21.35 -15.71
N VAL A 181 -19.17 22.15 -15.40
CA VAL A 181 -20.53 21.72 -15.04
C VAL A 181 -21.52 22.41 -15.97
N THR A 182 -22.57 21.70 -16.42
CA THR A 182 -23.67 22.32 -17.18
C THR A 182 -24.43 23.29 -16.28
N ALA A 183 -24.70 24.52 -16.75
CA ALA A 183 -25.27 25.59 -15.92
C ALA A 183 -26.57 25.18 -15.20
N GLY A 184 -27.47 24.43 -15.84
CA GLY A 184 -28.70 23.90 -15.22
C GLY A 184 -28.51 22.85 -14.11
N ARG A 185 -27.27 22.48 -13.78
CA ARG A 185 -26.92 21.66 -12.60
C ARG A 185 -26.30 22.49 -11.47
N CYS A 186 -26.14 23.79 -11.65
CA CYS A 186 -25.67 24.72 -10.63
C CYS A 186 -26.89 25.44 -10.03
N GLN A 187 -26.92 25.55 -8.71
CA GLN A 187 -27.93 26.32 -7.97
C GLN A 187 -27.18 27.23 -6.99
N PRO A 188 -27.51 28.53 -6.88
CA PRO A 188 -26.95 29.38 -5.83
C PRO A 188 -27.20 28.79 -4.43
N PHE A 189 -26.35 29.16 -3.48
CA PHE A 189 -26.70 29.01 -2.06
C PHE A 189 -27.98 29.79 -1.76
N ALA A 190 -28.81 29.26 -0.86
CA ALA A 190 -30.04 29.92 -0.46
C ALA A 190 -29.75 31.27 0.23
N SER A 191 -30.67 32.23 0.08
CA SER A 191 -30.65 33.50 0.82
C SER A 191 -31.31 33.42 2.20
N CYS A 192 -31.88 32.25 2.55
CA CYS A 192 -32.57 31.99 3.80
C CYS A 192 -31.80 30.95 4.64
N GLU A 193 -31.58 31.25 5.92
CA GLU A 193 -30.85 30.37 6.84
C GLU A 193 -31.46 28.97 6.96
N ASP A 194 -32.79 28.82 6.88
CA ASP A 194 -33.45 27.53 7.02
C ASP A 194 -33.30 26.64 5.78
N GLU A 195 -33.23 27.24 4.58
CA GLU A 195 -32.93 26.53 3.34
C GLU A 195 -31.44 26.14 3.27
N GLU A 196 -30.52 27.03 3.70
CA GLU A 196 -29.09 26.72 3.81
C GLU A 196 -28.87 25.58 4.84
N ARG A 197 -29.54 25.62 5.99
CA ARG A 197 -29.54 24.54 6.99
C ARG A 197 -30.04 23.21 6.42
N ALA A 198 -31.09 23.23 5.60
CA ALA A 198 -31.59 22.03 4.93
C ALA A 198 -30.61 21.47 3.88
N GLN A 199 -29.93 22.35 3.13
CA GLN A 199 -28.88 21.95 2.17
C GLN A 199 -27.67 21.32 2.87
N HIS A 200 -27.21 21.90 3.98
CA HIS A 200 -26.15 21.31 4.81
C HIS A 200 -26.56 19.95 5.43
N ALA A 201 -27.79 19.82 5.92
CA ALA A 201 -28.30 18.55 6.44
C ALA A 201 -28.37 17.46 5.36
N ALA A 202 -28.76 17.82 4.13
CA ALA A 202 -28.77 16.91 2.98
C ALA A 202 -27.36 16.45 2.58
N LEU A 203 -26.37 17.34 2.59
CA LEU A 203 -24.96 17.02 2.39
C LEU A 203 -24.47 16.02 3.45
N ALA A 204 -24.71 16.31 4.74
CA ALA A 204 -24.28 15.44 5.84
C ALA A 204 -24.88 14.03 5.74
N ALA A 205 -26.19 13.92 5.46
CA ALA A 205 -26.87 12.63 5.27
C ALA A 205 -26.31 11.84 4.07
N TRP A 206 -25.98 12.53 2.96
CA TRP A 206 -25.37 11.90 1.79
C TRP A 206 -23.94 11.40 2.08
N CYS A 207 -23.13 12.17 2.79
CA CYS A 207 -21.79 11.81 3.21
C CYS A 207 -21.78 10.59 4.14
N GLN A 208 -22.69 10.53 5.11
CA GLN A 208 -22.85 9.37 6.00
C GLN A 208 -23.22 8.11 5.20
N LYS A 209 -24.20 8.20 4.29
CA LYS A 209 -24.62 7.09 3.43
C LYS A 209 -23.52 6.58 2.48
N THR A 210 -22.60 7.44 2.07
CA THR A 210 -21.54 7.12 1.10
C THR A 210 -20.15 6.90 1.74
N GLY A 211 -20.03 6.98 3.06
CA GLY A 211 -18.76 6.78 3.78
C GLY A 211 -17.78 7.96 3.67
N ARG A 212 -18.24 9.15 3.25
CA ARG A 212 -17.41 10.34 2.98
C ARG A 212 -17.28 11.30 4.17
N VAL A 213 -17.35 10.78 5.40
CA VAL A 213 -17.43 11.59 6.64
C VAL A 213 -16.21 12.50 6.84
N GLN A 214 -15.01 12.08 6.45
CA GLN A 214 -13.82 12.94 6.52
C GLN A 214 -13.88 14.12 5.54
N GLN A 215 -14.42 13.91 4.33
CA GLN A 215 -14.58 14.96 3.33
C GLN A 215 -15.67 15.97 3.75
N LEU A 216 -16.72 15.49 4.42
CA LEU A 216 -17.76 16.34 5.03
C LEU A 216 -17.12 17.34 6.00
N HIS A 217 -16.35 16.88 6.98
CA HIS A 217 -15.74 17.76 7.99
C HIS A 217 -14.85 18.85 7.40
N ALA A 218 -14.00 18.50 6.42
CA ALA A 218 -13.16 19.50 5.73
C ALA A 218 -14.00 20.51 4.92
N THR A 219 -15.11 20.05 4.33
CA THR A 219 -16.04 20.92 3.57
C THR A 219 -16.82 21.85 4.50
N GLU A 220 -17.28 21.36 5.66
CA GLU A 220 -17.98 22.15 6.68
C GLU A 220 -17.07 23.22 7.29
N GLU A 221 -15.85 22.86 7.72
CA GLU A 221 -14.85 23.81 8.26
C GLU A 221 -14.49 24.88 7.22
N GLU A 222 -14.40 24.53 5.94
CA GLU A 222 -14.13 25.52 4.89
C GLU A 222 -15.33 26.45 4.65
N LEU A 223 -16.56 25.93 4.64
CA LEU A 223 -17.79 26.72 4.45
C LEU A 223 -18.04 27.69 5.60
N GLU A 224 -17.72 27.32 6.85
CA GLU A 224 -17.74 28.22 8.01
C GLU A 224 -16.84 29.46 7.80
N SER A 225 -15.81 29.34 6.96
CA SER A 225 -14.89 30.44 6.60
C SER A 225 -15.21 31.14 5.26
N SER A 226 -16.28 30.74 4.57
CA SER A 226 -16.65 31.27 3.24
C SER A 226 -17.28 32.67 3.30
N SER A 227 -17.03 33.49 2.29
CA SER A 227 -17.69 34.80 2.14
C SER A 227 -18.94 34.71 1.24
N THR A 228 -19.94 35.52 1.55
CA THR A 228 -21.12 35.73 0.69
C THR A 228 -20.83 36.68 -0.48
N ASP A 229 -19.78 37.50 -0.41
CA ASP A 229 -19.31 38.35 -1.50
C ASP A 229 -18.46 37.54 -2.50
N PRO A 230 -18.90 37.39 -3.77
CA PRO A 230 -18.16 36.65 -4.78
C PRO A 230 -16.71 37.13 -4.97
N ALA A 231 -16.44 38.44 -4.89
CA ALA A 231 -15.09 38.95 -5.11
C ALA A 231 -14.12 38.53 -4.00
N GLN A 232 -14.56 38.64 -2.74
CA GLN A 232 -13.81 38.15 -1.57
C GLN A 232 -13.65 36.63 -1.61
N GLU A 233 -14.69 35.88 -1.94
CA GLU A 233 -14.65 34.42 -1.95
C GLU A 233 -13.76 33.88 -3.06
N ALA A 234 -13.78 34.49 -4.26
CA ALA A 234 -12.83 34.19 -5.33
C ALA A 234 -11.38 34.41 -4.88
N ALA A 235 -11.09 35.53 -4.19
CA ALA A 235 -9.76 35.82 -3.68
C ALA A 235 -9.33 34.85 -2.56
N ARG A 236 -10.23 34.49 -1.63
CA ARG A 236 -10.01 33.50 -0.57
C ARG A 236 -9.66 32.13 -1.18
N MET A 237 -10.47 31.68 -2.14
CA MET A 237 -10.28 30.41 -2.85
C MET A 237 -9.02 30.38 -3.73
N ALA A 238 -8.62 31.53 -4.28
CA ALA A 238 -7.38 31.64 -5.06
C ALA A 238 -6.14 31.56 -4.14
N SER A 239 -6.19 32.20 -2.97
CA SER A 239 -5.16 32.10 -1.93
C SER A 239 -5.04 30.68 -1.36
N LEU A 240 -6.16 29.99 -1.15
CA LEU A 240 -6.16 28.55 -0.79
C LEU A 240 -5.53 27.70 -1.90
N TYR A 241 -5.96 27.88 -3.15
CA TYR A 241 -5.40 27.16 -4.30
C TYR A 241 -3.89 27.38 -4.47
N GLU A 242 -3.42 28.62 -4.29
CA GLU A 242 -1.99 28.93 -4.33
C GLU A 242 -1.24 28.29 -3.15
N ARG A 243 -1.79 28.30 -1.93
CA ARG A 243 -1.19 27.61 -0.78
C ARG A 243 -1.08 26.10 -1.02
N HIS A 244 -2.12 25.46 -1.56
CA HIS A 244 -2.11 24.01 -1.83
C HIS A 244 -1.11 23.63 -2.92
N THR A 245 -1.07 24.39 -4.03
CA THR A 245 -0.10 24.17 -5.12
C THR A 245 1.34 24.48 -4.71
N ARG A 246 1.57 25.43 -3.79
CA ARG A 246 2.88 25.67 -3.16
C ARG A 246 3.28 24.56 -2.17
N ALA A 247 2.33 24.01 -1.41
CA ALA A 247 2.58 22.94 -0.43
C ALA A 247 2.90 21.59 -1.09
N SER A 248 2.37 21.34 -2.29
CA SER A 248 2.47 20.05 -3.02
C SER A 248 3.86 19.70 -3.59
N GLN A 249 4.94 20.33 -3.10
CA GLN A 249 6.35 20.04 -3.40
C GLN A 249 6.73 19.85 -4.89
N SER A 250 5.97 20.41 -5.84
CA SER A 250 6.28 20.28 -7.27
C SER A 250 7.60 21.00 -7.60
N PHE A 251 8.68 20.24 -7.85
CA PHE A 251 10.00 20.78 -8.19
C PHE A 251 10.02 21.54 -9.55
N ALA A 252 9.03 21.32 -10.41
CA ALA A 252 8.92 21.93 -11.74
C ALA A 252 8.16 23.27 -11.70
N ARG A 253 8.80 24.35 -11.23
CA ARG A 253 8.24 25.71 -11.33
C ARG A 253 8.60 26.37 -12.67
N CYS A 254 7.61 26.99 -13.30
CA CYS A 254 7.78 27.69 -14.57
C CYS A 254 8.60 28.96 -14.39
N TYR A 255 9.77 29.04 -15.01
CA TYR A 255 10.67 30.19 -14.88
C TYR A 255 10.04 31.51 -15.39
N ALA A 256 9.10 31.44 -16.33
CA ALA A 256 8.47 32.62 -16.92
C ALA A 256 7.36 33.25 -16.04
N CYS A 257 6.62 32.45 -15.25
CA CYS A 257 5.49 32.95 -14.45
C CYS A 257 5.51 32.51 -12.96
N GLN A 258 6.53 31.77 -12.52
CA GLN A 258 6.73 31.23 -11.17
C GLN A 258 5.66 30.24 -10.65
N GLY A 259 4.64 29.94 -11.47
CA GLY A 259 3.62 28.92 -11.19
C GLY A 259 4.19 27.49 -11.17
N ALA A 260 3.55 26.62 -10.39
CA ALA A 260 3.85 25.19 -10.31
C ALA A 260 3.48 24.42 -11.59
N GLU A 261 3.82 23.12 -11.67
CA GLU A 261 3.39 22.20 -12.75
C GLU A 261 3.86 22.59 -14.17
N ALA A 262 5.10 23.06 -14.30
CA ALA A 262 5.72 23.30 -15.60
C ALA A 262 5.98 21.98 -16.35
N GLN A 263 5.59 21.91 -17.63
CA GLN A 263 5.60 20.64 -18.38
C GLN A 263 6.88 20.40 -19.21
N LEU A 264 7.69 21.44 -19.48
CA LEU A 264 8.86 21.34 -20.36
C LEU A 264 10.13 21.75 -19.62
N ALA A 265 11.17 20.91 -19.66
CA ALA A 265 12.50 21.20 -19.12
C ALA A 265 13.48 21.51 -20.26
N CYS A 266 14.20 22.64 -20.17
CA CYS A 266 15.28 22.95 -21.11
C CYS A 266 16.53 22.12 -20.77
N SER A 267 17.06 21.35 -21.72
CA SER A 267 18.30 20.57 -21.55
C SER A 267 19.53 21.45 -21.32
N THR A 268 19.57 22.63 -21.93
CA THR A 268 20.70 23.58 -21.85
C THR A 268 20.76 24.30 -20.51
N CYS A 269 19.69 25.00 -20.09
CA CYS A 269 19.70 25.82 -18.88
C CYS A 269 18.98 25.19 -17.68
N ARG A 270 18.44 23.97 -17.81
CA ARG A 270 17.70 23.19 -16.78
C ARG A 270 16.51 23.90 -16.14
N ARG A 271 16.03 25.00 -16.74
CA ARG A 271 14.83 25.73 -16.33
C ARG A 271 13.59 25.05 -16.90
N TRP A 272 12.50 25.09 -16.14
CA TRP A 272 11.21 24.55 -16.54
C TRP A 272 10.26 25.64 -17.04
N PHE A 273 9.36 25.28 -17.95
CA PHE A 273 8.39 26.19 -18.57
C PHE A 273 7.04 25.51 -18.75
N HIS A 274 5.95 26.28 -18.61
CA HIS A 274 4.64 25.86 -19.13
C HIS A 274 4.63 25.94 -20.65
N THR A 275 3.90 25.02 -21.27
CA THR A 275 3.55 25.05 -22.70
C THR A 275 2.75 26.31 -23.07
N LEU A 276 1.95 26.86 -22.14
CA LEU A 276 1.27 28.17 -22.25
C LEU A 276 2.14 29.40 -21.90
N CYS A 277 3.43 29.20 -21.61
CA CYS A 277 4.42 30.27 -21.39
C CYS A 277 5.52 30.27 -22.46
N LEU A 278 5.34 29.50 -23.53
CA LEU A 278 6.17 29.56 -24.72
C LEU A 278 5.76 30.76 -25.60
N GLU A 279 6.70 31.21 -26.42
CA GLU A 279 6.47 32.22 -27.46
C GLU A 279 5.44 31.76 -28.51
N CYS A 280 5.43 30.45 -28.79
CA CYS A 280 4.33 29.76 -29.47
C CYS A 280 3.60 28.90 -28.42
N PRO A 281 2.54 29.41 -27.76
CA PRO A 281 1.88 28.67 -26.68
C PRO A 281 1.21 27.41 -27.22
N SER A 282 1.07 26.38 -26.37
CA SER A 282 0.45 25.10 -26.73
C SER A 282 -0.34 24.52 -25.55
N LEU A 283 -1.43 23.78 -25.80
CA LEU A 283 -2.25 23.15 -24.74
C LEU A 283 -1.60 21.91 -24.10
N GLY A 284 -0.36 21.58 -24.46
CA GLY A 284 0.42 20.46 -23.90
C GLY A 284 1.64 20.15 -24.76
N PRO A 285 2.62 19.36 -24.25
CA PRO A 285 3.85 19.02 -24.98
C PRO A 285 3.59 18.39 -26.35
N GLN A 286 2.53 17.57 -26.45
CA GLN A 286 2.09 16.92 -27.69
C GLN A 286 1.59 17.89 -28.78
N PHE A 287 1.18 19.10 -28.41
CA PHE A 287 0.63 20.11 -29.33
C PHE A 287 1.68 21.15 -29.76
N VAL A 288 2.91 21.05 -29.23
CA VAL A 288 4.05 21.88 -29.63
C VAL A 288 4.37 21.62 -31.12
N PRO A 289 4.34 22.66 -31.98
CA PRO A 289 4.58 22.50 -33.41
C PRO A 289 5.91 21.81 -33.72
N ALA A 290 5.89 20.84 -34.64
CA ALA A 290 7.04 20.01 -35.02
C ALA A 290 7.78 19.34 -33.84
N GLN A 291 7.16 19.26 -32.65
CA GLN A 291 7.79 18.84 -31.39
C GLN A 291 9.08 19.64 -31.08
N ARG A 292 9.13 20.92 -31.46
CA ARG A 292 10.25 21.84 -31.25
C ARG A 292 9.79 23.12 -30.58
N TRP A 293 10.55 23.59 -29.60
CA TRP A 293 10.25 24.82 -28.87
C TRP A 293 11.53 25.62 -28.61
N VAL A 294 11.43 26.94 -28.64
CA VAL A 294 12.54 27.83 -28.25
C VAL A 294 12.45 28.08 -26.75
N CYS A 295 13.53 27.83 -26.01
CA CYS A 295 13.57 28.07 -24.57
C CYS A 295 13.45 29.57 -24.27
N PRO A 296 12.41 30.05 -23.56
CA PRO A 296 12.25 31.48 -23.29
C PRO A 296 13.43 32.08 -22.50
N GLY A 297 14.09 31.27 -21.66
CA GLY A 297 15.17 31.71 -20.77
C GLY A 297 16.60 31.69 -21.35
N CYS A 298 16.90 30.86 -22.35
CA CYS A 298 18.25 30.78 -22.96
C CYS A 298 18.24 30.81 -24.49
N LYS A 299 17.07 30.94 -25.13
CA LYS A 299 16.85 31.07 -26.58
C LYS A 299 17.35 29.91 -27.45
N THR A 300 17.90 28.85 -26.85
CA THR A 300 18.23 27.60 -27.55
C THR A 300 16.95 26.89 -27.99
N GLU A 301 16.93 26.39 -29.24
CA GLU A 301 15.90 25.45 -29.70
C GLU A 301 16.02 24.12 -28.94
N GLN A 302 14.89 23.52 -28.63
CA GLN A 302 14.76 22.31 -27.82
C GLN A 302 13.76 21.38 -28.51
N GLN A 303 14.03 20.08 -28.48
CA GLN A 303 13.05 19.07 -28.85
C GLN A 303 12.17 18.73 -27.63
N VAL A 304 10.87 18.51 -27.85
CA VAL A 304 10.02 17.89 -26.83
C VAL A 304 10.52 16.46 -26.65
N GLN A 305 10.98 16.15 -25.44
CA GLN A 305 11.35 14.78 -25.10
C GLN A 305 10.07 13.95 -25.08
N ALA A 306 9.97 12.99 -26.02
CA ALA A 306 8.83 12.10 -26.08
C ALA A 306 8.73 11.32 -24.77
N ALA A 307 7.68 11.61 -23.98
CA ALA A 307 7.32 10.75 -22.87
C ALA A 307 7.10 9.34 -23.43
N THR A 308 7.93 8.38 -23.00
CA THR A 308 7.95 7.02 -23.54
C THR A 308 6.63 6.31 -23.28
N SER A 309 5.71 6.44 -24.24
CA SER A 309 4.33 5.96 -24.19
C SER A 309 4.24 4.46 -24.47
N LYS A 310 4.82 3.68 -23.56
CA LYS A 310 4.42 2.30 -23.28
C LYS A 310 3.81 2.20 -21.87
N ARG A 311 2.76 2.97 -21.61
CA ARG A 311 1.74 2.56 -20.64
C ARG A 311 0.75 1.68 -21.39
N GLN A 312 0.80 0.38 -21.13
CA GLN A 312 -0.28 -0.53 -21.50
C GLN A 312 -1.55 -0.08 -20.77
N SER A 313 -2.70 -0.34 -21.38
CA SER A 313 -4.00 -0.05 -20.82
C SER A 313 -4.36 -1.08 -19.74
N GLU A 314 -3.92 -0.84 -18.51
CA GLU A 314 -4.44 -1.38 -17.24
C GLU A 314 -3.82 -0.55 -16.11
N ASP A 315 -4.48 -0.54 -14.93
CA ASP A 315 -4.16 0.27 -13.74
C ASP A 315 -4.22 1.80 -13.93
N ALA A 316 -5.42 2.34 -13.67
CA ALA A 316 -5.70 3.77 -13.61
C ALA A 316 -5.60 4.32 -12.17
N ASP A 317 -4.43 4.19 -11.53
CA ASP A 317 -4.11 4.83 -10.24
C ASP A 317 -2.60 5.13 -10.18
N GLU A 318 -2.22 6.39 -10.41
CA GLU A 318 -0.84 6.92 -10.22
C GLU A 318 -0.83 8.44 -10.48
N ASP A 319 -1.15 9.22 -9.45
CA ASP A 319 -0.76 10.64 -9.27
C ASP A 319 -0.43 10.88 -7.78
N GLU A 320 0.19 9.88 -7.16
CA GLU A 320 0.77 9.99 -5.83
C GLU A 320 2.26 10.33 -5.97
N SER A 321 2.79 11.17 -5.08
CA SER A 321 4.24 11.38 -4.92
C SER A 321 4.96 10.04 -4.90
N GLU A 322 5.92 9.80 -5.81
CA GLU A 322 6.59 8.50 -6.09
C GLU A 322 6.70 7.63 -4.82
N ARG A 323 5.69 6.79 -4.57
CA ARG A 323 5.61 5.98 -3.37
C ARG A 323 6.70 4.91 -3.46
N MET A 324 7.71 5.06 -2.61
CA MET A 324 8.90 4.23 -2.60
C MET A 324 8.63 2.83 -2.06
N GLY A 325 7.54 2.64 -1.31
CA GLY A 325 7.24 1.38 -0.63
C GLY A 325 8.12 1.19 0.59
N LEU A 326 8.18 2.20 1.46
CA LEU A 326 9.05 2.27 2.63
C LEU A 326 8.82 1.07 3.56
N THR A 327 9.91 0.34 3.83
CA THR A 327 9.91 -0.91 4.59
C THR A 327 9.26 -0.72 5.97
N PRO A 328 8.27 -1.54 6.36
CA PRO A 328 7.64 -1.49 7.68
C PRO A 328 8.65 -1.75 8.81
N ASP A 329 8.49 -1.07 9.96
CA ASP A 329 9.39 -1.24 11.11
C ASP A 329 9.48 -2.69 11.58
N TRP A 330 8.35 -3.40 11.62
CA TRP A 330 8.34 -4.80 12.03
C TRP A 330 9.21 -5.68 11.11
N ILE A 331 9.27 -5.40 9.80
CA ILE A 331 10.17 -6.13 8.88
C ILE A 331 11.62 -5.79 9.22
N ILE A 332 11.95 -4.51 9.38
CA ILE A 332 13.30 -4.06 9.73
C ILE A 332 13.76 -4.75 11.02
N GLU A 333 12.97 -4.68 12.10
CA GLU A 333 13.31 -5.28 13.39
C GLU A 333 13.43 -6.81 13.34
N THR A 334 12.43 -7.47 12.74
CA THR A 334 12.35 -8.93 12.64
C THR A 334 13.57 -9.48 11.89
N VAL A 335 13.94 -8.81 10.79
CA VAL A 335 15.05 -9.25 9.92
C VAL A 335 16.39 -8.94 10.56
N CYS A 336 16.62 -7.71 10.98
CA CYS A 336 17.95 -7.29 11.44
C CYS A 336 18.32 -7.98 12.75
N PHE A 337 17.37 -8.11 13.68
CA PHE A 337 17.65 -8.62 15.03
C PHE A 337 17.27 -10.10 15.20
N GLY A 338 16.19 -10.56 14.57
CA GLY A 338 15.78 -11.97 14.61
C GLY A 338 16.53 -12.83 13.59
N VAL A 339 16.49 -12.46 12.31
CA VAL A 339 17.05 -13.29 11.23
C VAL A 339 18.56 -13.15 11.09
N PHE A 340 19.08 -11.92 10.98
CA PHE A 340 20.53 -11.69 10.81
C PHE A 340 21.29 -11.76 12.14
N GLY A 341 20.65 -11.39 13.26
CA GLY A 341 21.29 -11.36 14.58
C GLY A 341 22.24 -10.17 14.77
N LEU A 342 21.96 -9.05 14.09
CA LEU A 342 22.71 -7.80 14.23
C LEU A 342 22.40 -7.13 15.58
N GLN A 343 23.30 -6.25 16.01
CA GLN A 343 23.10 -5.47 17.23
C GLN A 343 22.07 -4.35 16.99
N ARG A 344 21.25 -4.07 18.01
CA ARG A 344 20.34 -2.92 17.98
C ARG A 344 21.13 -1.60 18.03
N PRO A 345 20.71 -0.55 17.30
CA PRO A 345 21.34 0.78 17.37
C PRO A 345 21.37 1.34 18.80
N THR A 346 22.35 2.18 19.09
CA THR A 346 22.48 2.93 20.35
C THR A 346 22.43 4.44 20.09
N ALA A 347 22.54 5.26 21.13
CA ALA A 347 22.63 6.71 20.97
C ALA A 347 23.93 7.14 20.28
N GLU A 348 25.01 6.39 20.50
CA GLU A 348 26.34 6.60 19.93
C GLU A 348 26.47 6.02 18.51
N VAL A 349 25.74 4.94 18.23
CA VAL A 349 25.69 4.28 16.92
C VAL A 349 24.22 4.20 16.45
N PRO A 350 23.66 5.28 15.89
CA PRO A 350 22.23 5.40 15.55
C PRO A 350 21.84 4.63 14.28
N PHE A 351 22.63 3.62 13.89
CA PHE A 351 22.43 2.77 12.73
C PHE A 351 22.75 1.31 13.06
N ILE A 352 22.24 0.39 12.25
CA ILE A 352 22.39 -1.06 12.40
C ILE A 352 23.73 -1.46 11.77
N LYS A 353 24.73 -1.69 12.62
CA LYS A 353 26.06 -2.15 12.21
C LYS A 353 25.98 -3.51 11.52
N GLY A 354 26.72 -3.67 10.41
CA GLY A 354 26.71 -4.87 9.57
C GLY A 354 25.55 -4.96 8.57
N LEU A 355 24.70 -3.92 8.49
CA LEU A 355 23.59 -3.82 7.54
C LEU A 355 23.91 -2.86 6.39
N LEU A 356 23.40 -3.19 5.20
CA LEU A 356 23.45 -2.36 3.99
C LEU A 356 22.06 -2.25 3.34
N ASP A 357 21.67 -1.04 2.95
CA ASP A 357 20.48 -0.75 2.13
C ASP A 357 20.95 -0.15 0.78
N PRO A 358 20.85 -0.92 -0.33
CA PRO A 358 21.40 -0.52 -1.62
C PRO A 358 20.40 0.25 -2.50
N CYS A 359 19.22 0.55 -1.96
CA CYS A 359 18.11 1.19 -2.66
C CYS A 359 17.40 2.23 -1.76
N SER A 360 18.17 2.89 -0.91
CA SER A 360 17.63 3.71 0.18
C SER A 360 16.87 4.92 -0.31
N ASN A 361 15.82 5.29 0.43
CA ASN A 361 15.00 6.46 0.14
C ASN A 361 15.74 7.79 0.39
N SER A 362 16.71 7.82 1.32
CA SER A 362 17.46 9.02 1.69
C SER A 362 18.69 8.68 2.53
N ARG A 363 19.82 9.34 2.26
CA ARG A 363 21.00 9.31 3.14
C ARG A 363 20.84 10.08 4.44
N VAL A 364 19.95 11.07 4.48
CA VAL A 364 19.78 11.99 5.61
C VAL A 364 18.66 11.53 6.55
N ALA A 365 17.62 10.92 5.98
CA ALA A 365 16.48 10.37 6.70
C ALA A 365 16.12 8.96 6.16
N PRO A 366 17.02 7.97 6.34
CA PRO A 366 16.81 6.62 5.84
C PRO A 366 15.64 5.93 6.55
N ASN A 367 14.81 5.22 5.79
CA ASN A 367 13.76 4.36 6.32
C ASN A 367 14.35 3.11 7.00
N ILE A 368 15.40 2.53 6.42
CA ILE A 368 16.20 1.46 6.99
C ILE A 368 17.49 2.11 7.53
N PRO A 369 17.70 2.23 8.85
CA PRO A 369 18.89 2.86 9.41
C PRO A 369 20.10 1.91 9.32
N ALA A 370 20.58 1.63 8.12
CA ALA A 370 21.73 0.75 7.85
C ALA A 370 23.08 1.49 8.00
N GLU A 371 24.16 0.75 8.23
CA GLU A 371 25.53 1.29 8.27
C GLU A 371 25.99 1.82 6.91
N VAL A 372 25.58 1.15 5.82
CA VAL A 372 25.87 1.58 4.44
C VAL A 372 24.56 1.83 3.69
N LEU A 373 24.46 3.02 3.09
CA LEU A 373 23.29 3.51 2.37
C LEU A 373 23.68 3.91 0.93
N TYR A 374 23.00 3.32 -0.06
CA TYR A 374 23.06 3.79 -1.45
C TYR A 374 21.67 4.27 -1.89
N ASP A 375 21.56 5.56 -2.18
CA ASP A 375 20.32 6.16 -2.68
C ASP A 375 20.22 6.15 -4.23
N LYS A 376 19.17 6.78 -4.75
CA LYS A 376 18.90 6.91 -6.20
C LYS A 376 20.02 7.64 -6.97
N HIS A 377 20.79 8.51 -6.31
CA HIS A 377 21.93 9.23 -6.89
C HIS A 377 23.23 8.43 -6.83
N ASP A 378 23.44 7.65 -5.76
CA ASP A 378 24.57 6.73 -5.66
C ASP A 378 24.52 5.63 -6.70
N ASN A 379 23.30 5.16 -7.01
CA ASN A 379 23.02 3.96 -7.78
C ASN A 379 23.69 2.73 -7.16
N GLY A 380 23.07 2.12 -6.13
CA GLY A 380 23.60 0.92 -5.44
C GLY A 380 23.85 -0.31 -6.31
N LEU A 381 23.47 -0.29 -7.59
CA LEU A 381 23.81 -1.30 -8.60
C LEU A 381 25.16 -1.05 -9.30
N ALA A 382 25.78 0.12 -9.12
CA ALA A 382 27.09 0.43 -9.69
C ALA A 382 28.20 -0.45 -9.08
N LEU A 383 29.17 -0.89 -9.90
CA LEU A 383 30.26 -1.78 -9.45
C LEU A 383 31.15 -1.15 -8.37
N LYS A 384 31.32 0.18 -8.39
CA LYS A 384 32.08 0.95 -7.39
C LYS A 384 31.45 0.96 -5.98
N ASN A 385 30.18 0.60 -5.85
CA ASN A 385 29.43 0.62 -4.60
C ASN A 385 29.43 -0.81 -4.06
N GLU A 386 30.37 -1.13 -3.18
CA GLU A 386 30.55 -2.51 -2.69
C GLU A 386 29.40 -2.98 -1.80
N TRP A 387 29.04 -4.26 -1.91
CA TRP A 387 28.08 -4.90 -0.99
C TRP A 387 28.76 -5.82 0.03
N LYS A 388 30.05 -6.10 -0.18
CA LYS A 388 30.79 -7.20 0.43
C LYS A 388 30.83 -7.10 1.95
N GLY A 389 30.55 -8.23 2.63
CA GLY A 389 30.60 -8.36 4.08
C GLY A 389 29.34 -7.92 4.84
N PHE A 390 28.42 -7.19 4.20
CA PHE A 390 27.19 -6.71 4.84
C PHE A 390 26.02 -7.66 4.62
N TYR A 391 25.18 -7.83 5.65
CA TYR A 391 23.83 -8.32 5.45
C TYR A 391 22.99 -7.25 4.76
N ILE A 392 22.05 -7.65 3.90
CA ILE A 392 21.26 -6.70 3.10
C ILE A 392 19.77 -6.85 3.39
N LEU A 393 19.13 -5.73 3.71
CA LEU A 393 17.67 -5.60 3.66
C LEU A 393 17.31 -4.89 2.35
N LEU A 394 16.84 -5.65 1.38
CA LEU A 394 16.67 -5.23 -0.01
C LEU A 394 15.18 -5.02 -0.31
N ASN A 395 14.73 -3.77 -0.40
CA ASN A 395 13.37 -3.41 -0.78
C ASN A 395 13.39 -2.45 -1.98
N PRO A 396 13.69 -2.95 -3.19
CA PRO A 396 13.95 -2.11 -4.35
C PRO A 396 12.65 -1.64 -5.01
N PRO A 397 12.66 -0.51 -5.74
CA PRO A 397 11.47 0.02 -6.41
C PRO A 397 10.75 -1.06 -7.25
N PHE A 398 9.43 -1.17 -7.08
CA PHE A 398 8.60 -2.28 -7.59
C PHE A 398 8.48 -2.38 -9.12
N HIS A 399 9.15 -1.49 -9.86
CA HIS A 399 9.35 -1.57 -11.30
C HIS A 399 10.09 -2.86 -11.70
N SER A 400 9.50 -3.66 -12.58
CA SER A 400 10.04 -4.98 -12.98
C SER A 400 11.51 -4.96 -13.44
N GLN A 401 11.93 -3.93 -14.17
CA GLN A 401 13.34 -3.77 -14.58
C GLN A 401 14.30 -3.50 -13.41
N MET A 402 13.86 -2.75 -12.39
CA MET A 402 14.68 -2.47 -11.21
C MET A 402 14.75 -3.69 -10.29
N GLN A 403 13.60 -4.34 -10.04
CA GLN A 403 13.50 -5.63 -9.36
C GLN A 403 14.45 -6.66 -10.02
N TRP A 404 14.41 -6.84 -11.35
CA TRP A 404 15.32 -7.72 -12.08
C TRP A 404 16.81 -7.42 -11.84
N ARG A 405 17.22 -6.15 -11.88
CA ARG A 405 18.64 -5.79 -11.69
C ARG A 405 19.12 -6.01 -10.25
N PHE A 406 18.31 -5.65 -9.26
CA PHE A 406 18.63 -5.87 -7.85
C PHE A 406 18.59 -7.36 -7.47
N VAL A 407 17.62 -8.12 -7.96
CA VAL A 407 17.52 -9.58 -7.75
C VAL A 407 18.76 -10.29 -8.29
N ASN A 408 19.15 -10.04 -9.55
CA ASN A 408 20.33 -10.71 -10.11
C ASN A 408 21.61 -10.37 -9.34
N ARG A 409 21.82 -9.09 -8.98
CA ARG A 409 22.98 -8.70 -8.17
C ARG A 409 22.97 -9.34 -6.77
N ALA A 410 21.80 -9.51 -6.15
CA ALA A 410 21.68 -10.19 -4.87
C ALA A 410 21.99 -11.69 -4.96
N ILE A 411 21.50 -12.37 -6.02
CA ILE A 411 21.84 -13.76 -6.32
C ILE A 411 23.37 -13.89 -6.53
N ASP A 412 23.95 -13.10 -7.44
CA ASP A 412 25.39 -13.11 -7.73
C ASP A 412 26.23 -12.93 -6.46
N ALA A 413 25.91 -11.93 -5.64
CA ALA A 413 26.65 -11.61 -4.41
C ALA A 413 26.54 -12.74 -3.35
N VAL A 414 25.36 -13.36 -3.22
CA VAL A 414 25.12 -14.48 -2.29
C VAL A 414 25.84 -15.74 -2.76
N GLU A 415 25.71 -16.11 -4.04
CA GLU A 415 26.30 -17.33 -4.59
C GLU A 415 27.83 -17.28 -4.61
N ARG A 416 28.41 -16.12 -4.92
CA ARG A 416 29.85 -15.87 -4.77
C ARG A 416 30.30 -15.85 -3.30
N GLY A 417 29.39 -15.57 -2.36
CA GLY A 417 29.71 -15.43 -0.94
C GLY A 417 30.36 -14.09 -0.61
N GLU A 418 30.10 -13.08 -1.44
CA GLU A 418 30.47 -11.69 -1.14
C GLU A 418 29.62 -11.17 0.03
N VAL A 419 28.37 -11.62 0.16
CA VAL A 419 27.46 -11.26 1.26
C VAL A 419 26.97 -12.48 2.05
N PRO A 420 26.82 -12.37 3.39
CA PRO A 420 26.38 -13.47 4.25
C PRO A 420 24.89 -13.83 4.09
N GLY A 421 24.05 -12.90 3.60
CA GLY A 421 22.64 -13.11 3.30
C GLY A 421 21.90 -11.82 2.93
N VAL A 422 20.84 -11.96 2.14
CA VAL A 422 19.98 -10.87 1.68
C VAL A 422 18.52 -11.22 1.94
N LEU A 423 17.77 -10.36 2.64
CA LEU A 423 16.32 -10.46 2.68
C LEU A 423 15.73 -9.49 1.66
N LEU A 424 15.08 -10.06 0.66
CA LEU A 424 14.40 -9.32 -0.41
C LEU A 424 12.92 -9.17 -0.08
N VAL A 425 12.44 -7.92 -0.08
CA VAL A 425 11.02 -7.58 -0.15
C VAL A 425 10.69 -7.27 -1.60
N CYS A 426 9.75 -8.02 -2.19
CA CYS A 426 9.36 -7.82 -3.60
C CYS A 426 7.89 -8.15 -3.84
N ARG A 427 7.37 -7.77 -5.01
CA ARG A 427 6.03 -8.17 -5.45
C ARG A 427 6.02 -9.66 -5.80
N ASN A 428 5.01 -10.37 -5.34
CA ASN A 428 4.71 -11.77 -5.65
C ASN A 428 4.19 -11.94 -7.10
N SER A 429 5.01 -11.54 -8.07
CA SER A 429 4.75 -11.65 -9.50
C SER A 429 5.27 -12.99 -10.01
N THR A 430 4.54 -14.08 -9.76
CA THR A 430 4.98 -15.45 -10.10
C THR A 430 5.21 -15.66 -11.61
N ASP A 431 4.59 -14.83 -12.43
CA ASP A 431 4.74 -14.69 -13.88
C ASP A 431 6.02 -13.95 -14.31
N ALA A 432 6.59 -13.10 -13.45
CA ALA A 432 7.73 -12.27 -13.81
C ALA A 432 9.06 -13.04 -13.78
N ASN A 433 9.88 -12.85 -14.83
CA ASN A 433 11.19 -13.48 -14.96
C ASN A 433 12.10 -13.29 -13.73
N TYR A 434 12.06 -12.13 -13.05
CA TYR A 434 12.88 -11.90 -11.84
C TYR A 434 12.45 -12.83 -10.68
N PHE A 435 11.15 -13.09 -10.55
CA PHE A 435 10.62 -13.88 -9.44
C PHE A 435 10.87 -15.38 -9.66
N GLN A 436 10.85 -15.83 -10.91
CA GLN A 436 11.21 -17.20 -11.28
C GLN A 436 12.67 -17.53 -10.93
N ARG A 437 13.60 -16.57 -11.05
CA ARG A 437 15.00 -16.74 -10.59
C ARG A 437 15.13 -16.94 -9.09
N LEU A 438 14.18 -16.41 -8.30
CA LEU A 438 14.16 -16.62 -6.86
C LEU A 438 13.75 -18.04 -6.46
N ARG A 439 13.32 -18.91 -7.39
CA ARG A 439 12.82 -20.28 -7.11
C ARG A 439 13.67 -21.09 -6.10
N PRO A 440 15.02 -21.06 -6.10
CA PRO A 440 15.83 -21.84 -5.15
C PRO A 440 15.73 -21.40 -3.69
N TYR A 441 15.16 -20.21 -3.42
CA TYR A 441 15.17 -19.60 -2.09
C TYR A 441 13.82 -19.70 -1.37
N PRO A 442 13.81 -19.96 -0.04
CA PRO A 442 12.60 -19.89 0.79
C PRO A 442 11.97 -18.49 0.76
N ARG A 443 10.64 -18.44 0.75
CA ARG A 443 9.87 -17.18 0.83
C ARG A 443 8.67 -17.31 1.75
N VAL A 444 8.17 -16.19 2.23
CA VAL A 444 6.85 -16.07 2.85
C VAL A 444 6.02 -15.08 2.05
N LEU A 445 4.84 -15.52 1.61
CA LEU A 445 3.86 -14.71 0.90
C LEU A 445 3.06 -13.92 1.95
N LEU A 446 3.45 -12.66 2.17
CA LEU A 446 2.94 -11.86 3.28
C LEU A 446 1.44 -11.61 3.14
N GLY A 447 0.71 -11.77 4.24
CA GLY A 447 -0.72 -11.53 4.31
C GLY A 447 -1.06 -10.09 3.95
N ARG A 448 -2.24 -9.86 3.35
CA ARG A 448 -2.66 -8.54 2.80
C ARG A 448 -2.47 -7.37 3.78
N LYS A 449 -2.62 -7.59 5.09
CA LYS A 449 -2.50 -6.55 6.14
C LYS A 449 -1.12 -6.47 6.80
N CYS A 450 -0.21 -7.39 6.48
CA CYS A 450 1.10 -7.50 7.15
C CYS A 450 2.12 -6.54 6.53
N ALA A 451 2.15 -6.43 5.20
CA ALA A 451 3.01 -5.49 4.47
C ALA A 451 2.31 -4.14 4.21
N LEU A 452 2.06 -3.37 5.27
CA LEU A 452 1.66 -1.96 5.15
C LEU A 452 2.91 -1.08 5.12
N PHE A 453 3.37 -0.72 3.92
CA PHE A 453 4.51 0.18 3.72
C PHE A 453 4.24 1.56 4.36
N LYS A 454 5.27 2.20 4.94
CA LYS A 454 5.08 3.40 5.78
C LYS A 454 4.56 4.63 5.04
N ASP A 455 4.76 4.69 3.73
CA ASP A 455 4.31 5.74 2.82
C ASP A 455 2.96 5.43 2.16
N TYR A 456 2.30 4.33 2.53
CA TYR A 456 0.99 3.90 2.04
C TYR A 456 -0.07 3.93 3.16
N ASP A 457 -1.19 4.63 2.94
CA ASP A 457 -2.30 4.69 3.90
C ASP A 457 -3.07 3.36 4.02
N LYS A 458 -2.92 2.49 3.02
CA LYS A 458 -3.54 1.17 2.89
C LYS A 458 -2.56 0.26 2.16
N SER A 459 -2.50 -1.02 2.53
CA SER A 459 -1.73 -2.00 1.78
C SER A 459 -2.14 -1.95 0.30
N PRO A 460 -1.20 -1.84 -0.66
CA PRO A 460 -1.53 -1.60 -2.06
C PRO A 460 -2.51 -2.66 -2.59
N ASN A 461 -3.72 -2.21 -2.91
CA ASN A 461 -4.84 -3.07 -3.30
C ASN A 461 -4.65 -3.58 -4.73
N GLY A 462 -3.86 -4.65 -4.89
CA GLY A 462 -3.71 -5.34 -6.17
C GLY A 462 -2.69 -6.46 -6.13
N PHE A 463 -1.62 -6.31 -5.35
CA PHE A 463 -0.44 -7.18 -5.48
C PHE A 463 0.00 -7.78 -4.14
N GLY A 464 0.22 -9.10 -4.12
CA GLY A 464 0.83 -9.76 -2.96
C GLY A 464 2.30 -9.35 -2.81
N ILE A 465 2.79 -9.29 -1.57
CA ILE A 465 4.19 -9.03 -1.24
C ILE A 465 4.83 -10.35 -0.78
N ALA A 466 6.05 -10.61 -1.22
CA ALA A 466 6.86 -11.73 -0.75
C ALA A 466 8.10 -11.21 -0.03
N ALA A 467 8.38 -11.77 1.15
CA ALA A 467 9.71 -11.73 1.76
C ALA A 467 10.45 -12.98 1.31
N VAL A 468 11.68 -12.84 0.78
CA VAL A 468 12.49 -13.94 0.26
C VAL A 468 13.87 -13.89 0.91
N MET A 469 14.32 -15.00 1.49
CA MET A 469 15.63 -15.10 2.14
C MET A 469 16.62 -15.70 1.15
N LEU A 470 17.55 -14.90 0.63
CA LEU A 470 18.64 -15.37 -0.22
C LEU A 470 19.90 -15.57 0.63
N ALA A 471 20.37 -16.80 0.76
CA ALA A 471 21.64 -17.14 1.39
C ALA A 471 22.32 -18.29 0.62
N LYS A 472 23.56 -18.64 0.99
CA LYS A 472 24.15 -19.91 0.52
C LYS A 472 23.34 -21.09 1.08
N ARG A 473 23.28 -22.20 0.34
CA ARG A 473 22.52 -23.39 0.71
C ARG A 473 22.92 -23.93 2.09
N GLU A 474 24.18 -23.76 2.46
CA GLU A 474 24.79 -24.20 3.71
C GLU A 474 24.36 -23.33 4.92
N ARG A 475 23.75 -22.16 4.71
CA ARG A 475 23.23 -21.26 5.76
C ARG A 475 21.84 -21.65 6.24
N THR A 476 21.67 -22.92 6.62
CA THR A 476 20.42 -23.43 7.21
C THR A 476 20.02 -22.66 8.47
N ASP A 477 20.99 -22.12 9.20
CA ASP A 477 20.81 -21.24 10.36
C ASP A 477 20.06 -19.93 10.03
N LEU A 478 20.20 -19.39 8.81
CA LEU A 478 19.43 -18.22 8.37
C LEU A 478 18.04 -18.62 7.89
N TYR A 479 17.91 -19.76 7.22
CA TYR A 479 16.62 -20.23 6.73
C TYR A 479 15.65 -20.61 7.86
N LEU A 480 16.15 -21.25 8.92
CA LEU A 480 15.37 -21.53 10.13
C LEU A 480 14.94 -20.23 10.81
N ARG A 481 15.90 -19.33 11.12
CA ARG A 481 15.57 -18.03 11.74
C ARG A 481 14.63 -17.19 10.89
N PHE A 482 14.72 -17.24 9.56
CA PHE A 482 13.78 -16.59 8.65
C PHE A 482 12.38 -17.21 8.75
N TYR A 483 12.28 -18.54 8.73
CA TYR A 483 11.01 -19.26 8.86
C TYR A 483 10.30 -18.89 10.17
N ASP A 484 10.95 -19.10 11.32
CA ASP A 484 10.41 -18.83 12.66
C ASP A 484 9.96 -17.35 12.82
N ALA A 485 10.69 -16.44 12.18
CA ALA A 485 10.44 -15.01 12.28
C ALA A 485 9.29 -14.53 11.37
N PHE A 486 9.05 -15.19 10.23
CA PHE A 486 8.10 -14.76 9.21
C PHE A 486 6.83 -15.59 9.06
N GLU A 487 6.79 -16.86 9.51
CA GLU A 487 5.63 -17.75 9.29
C GLU A 487 4.30 -17.14 9.78
N ARG A 488 4.29 -16.45 10.91
CA ARG A 488 3.10 -15.81 11.48
C ARG A 488 2.54 -14.61 10.67
N PHE A 489 3.26 -14.15 9.65
CA PHE A 489 2.92 -12.96 8.86
C PHE A 489 2.47 -13.28 7.42
N GLY A 490 2.40 -14.55 7.03
CA GLY A 490 2.02 -14.94 5.67
C GLY A 490 2.11 -16.45 5.46
N GLU A 491 2.01 -16.88 4.20
CA GLU A 491 2.12 -18.30 3.85
C GLU A 491 3.59 -18.67 3.52
N PRO A 492 4.23 -19.58 4.27
CA PRO A 492 5.54 -20.11 3.89
C PRO A 492 5.48 -20.88 2.57
N SER A 493 6.38 -20.56 1.65
CA SER A 493 6.47 -21.21 0.34
C SER A 493 7.90 -21.71 0.11
N ILE A 494 8.01 -23.03 0.04
CA ILE A 494 9.26 -23.78 -0.04
C ILE A 494 9.60 -24.06 -1.52
N PRO A 495 10.88 -23.94 -1.94
CA PRO A 495 11.34 -24.40 -3.24
C PRO A 495 10.96 -25.85 -3.52
N ILE A 496 10.29 -26.10 -4.65
CA ILE A 496 10.03 -27.45 -5.17
C ILE A 496 10.50 -27.55 -6.62
N ASP A 497 11.06 -28.70 -6.97
CA ASP A 497 11.42 -29.07 -8.34
C ASP A 497 10.81 -30.42 -8.74
N ARG A 498 11.00 -30.83 -9.99
CA ARG A 498 10.44 -32.08 -10.52
C ARG A 498 11.02 -33.32 -9.83
N THR A 499 12.28 -33.26 -9.39
CA THR A 499 12.97 -34.38 -8.75
C THR A 499 12.42 -34.62 -7.34
N PHE A 500 12.27 -33.54 -6.55
CA PHE A 500 11.66 -33.61 -5.23
C PHE A 500 10.19 -34.06 -5.30
N LEU A 501 9.40 -33.56 -6.26
CA LEU A 501 8.01 -34.02 -6.48
C LEU A 501 7.88 -35.54 -6.75
N LEU A 502 8.95 -36.21 -7.19
CA LEU A 502 9.00 -37.65 -7.43
C LEU A 502 9.60 -38.45 -6.26
N SER A 503 10.11 -37.77 -5.23
CA SER A 503 10.85 -38.37 -4.11
C SER A 503 9.92 -38.84 -2.98
N GLY A 504 10.46 -39.68 -2.08
CA GLY A 504 9.72 -40.16 -0.91
C GLY A 504 9.50 -39.04 0.11
N GLU A 505 10.52 -38.22 0.30
CA GLU A 505 10.58 -37.09 1.23
C GLU A 505 9.50 -36.03 0.93
N PHE A 506 9.16 -35.79 -0.34
CA PHE A 506 8.02 -34.94 -0.70
C PHE A 506 6.68 -35.56 -0.31
N SER A 507 6.53 -36.88 -0.45
CA SER A 507 5.31 -37.59 -0.05
C SER A 507 5.13 -37.54 1.48
N GLU A 508 6.22 -37.72 2.23
CA GLU A 508 6.25 -37.58 3.69
C GLU A 508 6.00 -36.14 4.16
N LEU A 509 6.58 -35.14 3.48
CA LEU A 509 6.30 -33.72 3.73
C LEU A 509 4.82 -33.41 3.49
N LEU A 510 4.23 -33.89 2.38
CA LEU A 510 2.82 -33.68 2.07
C LEU A 510 1.89 -34.36 3.09
N GLY A 511 2.28 -35.53 3.62
CA GLY A 511 1.58 -36.19 4.73
C GLY A 511 1.53 -35.30 5.97
N ARG A 512 2.70 -34.89 6.47
CA ARG A 512 2.82 -34.01 7.66
C ARG A 512 2.08 -32.68 7.49
N LEU A 513 2.16 -32.05 6.31
CA LEU A 513 1.46 -30.79 6.03
C LEU A 513 -0.07 -30.96 6.02
N ARG A 514 -0.58 -32.12 5.59
CA ARG A 514 -2.02 -32.42 5.66
C ARG A 514 -2.48 -32.61 7.11
N GLU A 515 -1.75 -33.39 7.90
CA GLU A 515 -2.04 -33.61 9.32
C GLU A 515 -2.03 -32.28 10.09
N TYR A 516 -1.01 -31.45 9.88
CA TYR A 516 -0.91 -30.13 10.50
C TYR A 516 -2.06 -29.19 10.08
N ALA A 517 -2.40 -29.14 8.79
CA ALA A 517 -3.48 -28.31 8.29
C ALA A 517 -4.86 -28.78 8.77
N ASP A 518 -5.08 -30.10 8.88
CA ASP A 518 -6.27 -30.66 9.49
C ASP A 518 -6.36 -30.19 10.95
N GLU A 519 -5.30 -30.34 11.76
CA GLU A 519 -5.28 -29.97 13.17
C GLU A 519 -5.44 -28.45 13.44
N HIS A 520 -4.82 -27.59 12.63
CA HIS A 520 -4.67 -26.16 12.94
C HIS A 520 -5.47 -25.19 12.06
N HIS A 521 -5.92 -25.61 10.87
CA HIS A 521 -6.40 -24.69 9.83
C HIS A 521 -7.76 -25.04 9.22
N ARG A 522 -8.28 -26.25 9.43
CA ARG A 522 -9.62 -26.64 8.94
C ARG A 522 -10.68 -26.46 10.02
N ASP A 523 -11.82 -25.87 9.63
CA ASP A 523 -13.07 -26.10 10.37
C ASP A 523 -13.50 -27.56 10.11
N HIS A 524 -13.73 -28.35 11.16
CA HIS A 524 -14.28 -29.69 11.03
C HIS A 524 -15.79 -29.66 11.25
N TRP A 525 -16.52 -30.41 10.43
CA TRP A 525 -17.97 -30.41 10.43
C TRP A 525 -18.52 -31.79 10.78
N ALA A 526 -19.46 -31.82 11.73
CA ALA A 526 -20.14 -33.03 12.16
C ALA A 526 -21.66 -32.81 12.10
N MET A 527 -22.38 -33.74 11.47
CA MET A 527 -23.83 -33.72 11.41
C MET A 527 -24.41 -34.40 12.65
N CYS A 528 -25.31 -33.73 13.36
CA CYS A 528 -26.00 -34.31 14.52
C CYS A 528 -27.03 -35.36 14.08
N SER A 529 -26.78 -36.62 14.42
CA SER A 529 -27.70 -37.75 14.17
C SER A 529 -29.10 -37.59 14.78
N ALA A 530 -29.28 -36.70 15.76
CA ALA A 530 -30.55 -36.48 16.45
C ALA A 530 -31.39 -35.31 15.90
N CYS A 531 -30.78 -34.34 15.19
CA CYS A 531 -31.51 -33.17 14.67
C CYS A 531 -31.11 -32.73 13.25
N GLY A 532 -30.22 -33.47 12.58
CA GLY A 532 -29.77 -33.20 11.22
C GLY A 532 -28.87 -31.96 11.04
N ARG A 533 -28.67 -31.15 12.09
CA ARG A 533 -27.89 -29.92 11.99
C ARG A 533 -26.39 -30.20 11.91
N TRP A 534 -25.71 -29.54 10.98
CA TRP A 534 -24.25 -29.45 10.96
C TRP A 534 -23.72 -28.55 12.06
N ARG A 535 -22.65 -28.98 12.72
CA ARG A 535 -21.93 -28.24 13.77
C ARG A 535 -20.45 -28.21 13.47
N ILE A 536 -19.78 -27.13 13.90
CA ILE A 536 -18.32 -27.08 13.88
C ILE A 536 -17.80 -27.77 15.14
N VAL A 537 -16.84 -28.69 14.98
CA VAL A 537 -16.14 -29.40 16.05
C VAL A 537 -14.64 -29.16 15.93
N ASP A 538 -13.91 -29.31 17.03
CA ASP A 538 -12.44 -29.24 16.98
C ASP A 538 -11.79 -30.57 16.54
N TYR A 539 -10.48 -30.57 16.30
CA TYR A 539 -9.76 -31.71 15.73
C TYR A 539 -9.78 -32.96 16.62
N GLU A 540 -9.59 -32.81 17.93
CA GLU A 540 -9.62 -33.93 18.88
C GLU A 540 -11.04 -34.50 19.02
N GLN A 541 -12.09 -33.65 19.01
CA GLN A 541 -13.47 -34.12 18.87
C GLN A 541 -13.69 -34.87 17.55
N LEU A 542 -13.14 -34.39 16.43
CA LEU A 542 -13.25 -35.08 15.14
C LEU A 542 -12.59 -36.46 15.19
N GLN A 543 -11.44 -36.63 15.82
CA GLN A 543 -10.83 -37.96 15.98
C GLN A 543 -11.77 -38.91 16.74
N GLY A 544 -12.34 -38.46 17.87
CA GLY A 544 -13.34 -39.24 18.62
C GLY A 544 -14.64 -39.52 17.85
N ILE A 545 -14.97 -38.72 16.82
CA ILE A 545 -16.12 -38.93 15.93
C ILE A 545 -15.83 -39.99 14.87
N LYS A 546 -14.60 -40.06 14.34
CA LYS A 546 -14.23 -41.04 13.29
C LYS A 546 -14.44 -42.49 13.75
N ASP A 547 -14.27 -42.74 15.05
CA ASP A 547 -14.46 -44.04 15.69
C ASP A 547 -15.90 -44.28 16.19
N ALA A 548 -16.79 -43.28 16.08
CA ALA A 548 -18.16 -43.33 16.60
C ALA A 548 -19.20 -43.52 15.48
N THR A 549 -20.14 -44.44 15.66
CA THR A 549 -21.21 -44.73 14.68
C THR A 549 -22.27 -43.63 14.56
N ALA A 550 -22.39 -42.73 15.55
CA ALA A 550 -23.33 -41.61 15.52
C ALA A 550 -22.89 -40.47 16.47
N TRP A 551 -22.77 -39.25 15.94
CA TRP A 551 -22.49 -38.04 16.73
C TRP A 551 -23.76 -37.22 17.04
N LYS A 552 -23.77 -36.44 18.12
CA LYS A 552 -24.91 -35.60 18.56
C LYS A 552 -24.45 -34.25 19.11
N CYS A 553 -25.28 -33.21 19.02
CA CYS A 553 -24.97 -31.88 19.58
C CYS A 553 -24.59 -31.88 21.07
N THR A 554 -25.08 -32.86 21.85
CA THR A 554 -24.72 -33.06 23.26
C THR A 554 -23.27 -33.50 23.49
N MET A 555 -22.54 -33.84 22.43
CA MET A 555 -21.13 -34.21 22.43
C MET A 555 -20.22 -33.03 22.05
N LEU A 556 -20.76 -31.81 21.94
CA LEU A 556 -19.96 -30.57 21.86
C LEU A 556 -19.24 -30.35 23.21
N ARG A 557 -17.94 -30.00 23.20
CA ARG A 557 -17.19 -29.68 24.43
C ARG A 557 -17.84 -28.59 25.29
N SER A 558 -18.60 -27.68 24.68
CA SER A 558 -19.37 -26.64 25.35
C SER A 558 -20.63 -27.15 26.08
N GLY A 559 -20.96 -28.44 26.00
CA GLY A 559 -22.16 -29.02 26.62
C GLY A 559 -23.46 -28.65 25.91
N GLY A 560 -23.44 -28.57 24.57
CA GLY A 560 -24.56 -28.06 23.78
C GLY A 560 -25.78 -28.98 23.66
N SER A 561 -26.81 -28.50 22.96
CA SER A 561 -28.06 -29.23 22.73
C SER A 561 -28.55 -29.12 21.27
N CYS A 562 -29.54 -29.95 20.91
CA CYS A 562 -30.21 -29.84 19.60
C CYS A 562 -31.03 -28.56 19.44
N ASN A 563 -31.42 -27.91 20.54
CA ASN A 563 -32.21 -26.68 20.54
C ASN A 563 -31.35 -25.42 20.38
N ASP A 564 -30.06 -25.51 20.70
CA ASP A 564 -29.14 -24.38 20.63
C ASP A 564 -29.10 -23.80 19.20
N PRO A 565 -29.08 -22.47 19.03
CA PRO A 565 -28.96 -21.86 17.72
C PRO A 565 -27.64 -22.27 17.05
N LEU A 566 -27.63 -22.25 15.71
CA LEU A 566 -26.39 -22.33 14.95
C LEU A 566 -25.60 -21.03 15.16
N THR A 567 -24.28 -21.13 15.36
CA THR A 567 -23.43 -19.94 15.35
C THR A 567 -23.48 -19.25 13.99
N ARG A 568 -23.07 -17.97 13.92
CA ARG A 568 -23.04 -17.25 12.63
C ARG A 568 -22.15 -17.93 11.58
N ARG A 569 -21.10 -18.65 11.99
CA ARG A 569 -20.26 -19.46 11.07
C ARG A 569 -21.01 -20.72 10.64
N GLU A 570 -21.58 -21.44 11.59
CA GLU A 570 -22.39 -22.65 11.32
C GLU A 570 -23.51 -22.35 10.32
N ALA A 571 -24.38 -21.37 10.61
CA ALA A 571 -25.50 -20.98 9.76
C ALA A 571 -25.09 -20.39 8.39
N GLN A 572 -23.83 -20.00 8.22
CA GLN A 572 -23.28 -19.56 6.93
C GLN A 572 -22.67 -20.73 6.15
N GLY A 573 -22.06 -21.71 6.83
CA GLY A 573 -21.54 -22.95 6.23
C GLY A 573 -22.62 -23.94 5.83
N ASP A 574 -23.71 -24.03 6.60
CA ASP A 574 -24.90 -24.87 6.35
C ASP A 574 -25.49 -24.65 4.93
N LYS A 575 -25.36 -23.42 4.41
CA LYS A 575 -25.77 -23.05 3.04
C LYS A 575 -24.91 -23.65 1.92
N TYR A 576 -23.71 -24.12 2.24
CA TYR A 576 -22.75 -24.73 1.30
C TYR A 576 -22.67 -26.26 1.43
N ALA A 577 -23.36 -26.85 2.41
CA ALA A 577 -23.47 -28.30 2.62
C ALA A 577 -24.90 -28.89 2.39
N PRO A 578 -25.72 -28.42 1.41
CA PRO A 578 -27.02 -29.03 1.17
C PRO A 578 -26.86 -30.38 0.45
N GLY A 579 -27.03 -31.47 1.19
CA GLY A 579 -27.12 -32.84 0.68
C GLY A 579 -28.11 -33.65 1.50
N GLU A 580 -28.80 -34.59 0.87
CA GLU A 580 -29.67 -35.55 1.57
C GLU A 580 -28.84 -36.46 2.49
N PRO A 581 -29.46 -37.04 3.56
CA PRO A 581 -28.75 -37.83 4.54
C PRO A 581 -28.34 -39.20 3.98
N GLU A 582 -27.19 -39.27 3.31
CA GLU A 582 -26.45 -40.53 3.27
C GLU A 582 -26.04 -40.92 4.70
N PRO A 583 -26.07 -42.23 5.06
CA PRO A 583 -25.53 -42.69 6.33
C PRO A 583 -24.06 -42.28 6.44
N VAL A 584 -23.59 -42.02 7.66
CA VAL A 584 -22.24 -41.47 7.91
C VAL A 584 -21.15 -42.43 7.42
N VAL A 585 -20.77 -42.28 6.16
CA VAL A 585 -19.51 -42.77 5.63
C VAL A 585 -18.48 -41.73 6.03
N VAL A 586 -17.79 -41.99 7.14
CA VAL A 586 -16.52 -41.32 7.42
C VAL A 586 -15.61 -41.64 6.24
N VAL A 587 -15.32 -40.64 5.39
CA VAL A 587 -14.38 -40.81 4.26
C VAL A 587 -12.95 -40.76 4.80
N SER A 588 -12.60 -41.75 5.60
CA SER A 588 -11.24 -42.12 5.99
C SER A 588 -10.77 -43.27 5.10
N LYS A 589 -10.51 -42.95 3.82
CA LYS A 589 -9.52 -43.70 3.06
C LYS A 589 -8.32 -42.81 2.80
N PRO A 590 -7.17 -43.08 3.45
CA PRO A 590 -5.90 -42.79 2.80
C PRO A 590 -5.96 -43.50 1.44
N LEU A 591 -5.73 -42.78 0.33
CA LEU A 591 -5.22 -43.45 -0.86
C LEU A 591 -3.96 -44.17 -0.39
N PRO A 592 -3.88 -45.51 -0.48
CA PRO A 592 -2.67 -46.16 -0.07
C PRO A 592 -1.56 -45.61 -0.96
N LEU A 593 -0.38 -45.31 -0.39
CA LEU A 593 0.83 -44.95 -1.17
C LEU A 593 1.31 -46.09 -2.08
N THR A 594 0.52 -47.15 -2.13
CA THR A 594 0.27 -47.86 -3.35
C THR A 594 0.13 -46.90 -4.56
N GLU A 595 -0.84 -46.02 -4.76
CA GLU A 595 -1.29 -45.65 -6.13
C GLU A 595 -0.41 -44.83 -7.17
N VAL A 596 0.95 -44.89 -7.22
CA VAL A 596 1.79 -43.88 -7.97
C VAL A 596 2.96 -44.37 -8.91
N ARG A 597 3.18 -45.66 -9.27
CA ARG A 597 4.23 -46.12 -10.26
C ARG A 597 3.72 -46.26 -11.71
N GLN A 598 2.52 -46.79 -11.98
CA GLN A 598 1.98 -46.94 -13.36
C GLN A 598 1.64 -45.56 -13.95
N VAL A 599 1.36 -44.53 -13.14
CA VAL A 599 1.26 -43.15 -13.68
C VAL A 599 2.60 -42.69 -14.26
N ALA A 600 3.73 -43.16 -13.71
CA ALA A 600 5.06 -42.86 -14.26
C ALA A 600 5.37 -43.70 -15.51
N GLU A 601 4.83 -44.92 -15.63
CA GLU A 601 4.98 -45.77 -16.83
C GLU A 601 4.01 -45.37 -17.97
N LEU A 602 2.82 -44.84 -17.64
CA LEU A 602 1.82 -44.37 -18.61
C LEU A 602 2.09 -42.95 -19.16
N ILE A 603 3.15 -42.28 -18.70
CA ILE A 603 3.63 -40.99 -19.23
C ILE A 603 5.04 -41.15 -19.79
N GLN A 604 5.23 -42.19 -20.62
CA GLN A 604 6.18 -42.13 -21.72
C GLN A 604 5.41 -41.82 -23.00
N PRO A 605 5.70 -40.72 -23.72
CA PRO A 605 5.32 -40.64 -25.12
C PRO A 605 6.15 -41.68 -25.88
N ALA A 606 5.47 -42.58 -26.60
CA ALA A 606 6.13 -43.40 -27.60
C ALA A 606 6.79 -42.49 -28.63
N ILE A 607 8.11 -42.60 -28.75
CA ILE A 607 8.87 -42.08 -29.88
C ILE A 607 9.44 -43.31 -30.55
N ASP A 608 8.80 -43.71 -31.66
CA ASP A 608 9.32 -44.77 -32.51
C ASP A 608 10.66 -44.34 -33.12
N VAL A 609 11.54 -45.32 -33.27
CA VAL A 609 12.93 -45.14 -33.72
C VAL A 609 13.00 -45.33 -35.23
N GLU A 610 13.63 -44.40 -35.94
CA GLU A 610 14.38 -44.70 -37.18
C GLU A 610 15.74 -43.98 -37.20
N ASP A 611 16.78 -44.74 -37.58
CA ASP A 611 18.12 -44.39 -38.08
C ASP A 611 19.09 -43.46 -37.31
N ALA A 612 19.91 -44.09 -36.43
CA ALA A 612 21.36 -44.36 -36.55
C ALA A 612 22.32 -43.41 -37.33
N PRO A 613 23.68 -43.50 -37.18
CA PRO A 613 24.53 -44.20 -36.19
C PRO A 613 25.67 -43.33 -35.56
N GLY A 614 26.46 -43.87 -34.61
CA GLY A 614 27.87 -43.44 -34.42
C GLY A 614 28.51 -43.62 -33.03
N SER A 615 29.65 -44.35 -32.99
CA SER A 615 30.61 -44.56 -31.86
C SER A 615 30.03 -45.16 -30.55
N GLU A 616 30.37 -46.38 -30.11
CA GLU A 616 31.70 -46.93 -29.76
C GLU A 616 32.41 -46.05 -28.70
N THR A 617 32.81 -46.50 -27.50
CA THR A 617 33.35 -47.82 -27.11
C THR A 617 33.30 -48.07 -25.58
N GLN A 618 32.81 -49.25 -25.18
CA GLN A 618 33.33 -50.17 -24.13
C GLN A 618 33.43 -49.78 -22.61
N PRO A 619 33.51 -50.80 -21.69
CA PRO A 619 33.00 -50.68 -20.30
C PRO A 619 33.89 -51.25 -19.16
N LEU A 620 33.34 -51.26 -17.92
CA LEU A 620 33.82 -51.96 -16.69
C LEU A 620 35.09 -51.32 -16.03
N ILE A 621 35.46 -51.47 -14.74
CA ILE A 621 35.19 -52.44 -13.65
C ILE A 621 35.15 -51.66 -12.28
N PRO A 622 34.40 -52.09 -11.24
CA PRO A 622 34.41 -51.46 -9.90
C PRO A 622 35.62 -51.87 -9.02
N VAL A 623 35.97 -51.06 -8.02
CA VAL A 623 36.89 -51.44 -6.94
C VAL A 623 36.35 -50.97 -5.58
N GLU A 624 36.02 -51.93 -4.72
CA GLU A 624 36.01 -51.76 -3.26
C GLU A 624 37.41 -52.07 -2.73
N SER A 625 37.90 -51.31 -1.74
CA SER A 625 38.81 -51.85 -0.72
C SER A 625 38.88 -50.94 0.51
N GLU A 626 38.86 -51.57 1.68
CA GLU A 626 38.80 -50.96 3.00
C GLU A 626 40.15 -50.42 3.50
N GLY A 627 40.09 -49.56 4.53
CA GLY A 627 40.81 -49.85 5.78
C GLY A 627 42.25 -49.33 6.00
N ALA A 628 42.37 -48.26 6.81
CA ALA A 628 43.25 -48.15 7.99
C ALA A 628 43.11 -46.70 8.53
N GLU A 629 42.44 -46.42 9.66
CA GLU A 629 42.76 -46.71 11.08
C GLU A 629 43.72 -45.71 11.76
N ALA A 630 43.58 -45.63 13.10
CA ALA A 630 44.32 -44.83 14.08
C ALA A 630 44.00 -43.30 14.12
N ASP A 631 43.70 -42.69 15.27
CA ASP A 631 43.37 -43.29 16.58
C ASP A 631 42.62 -42.28 17.50
N ASP A 632 41.89 -42.83 18.48
CA ASP A 632 41.76 -42.38 19.88
C ASP A 632 41.36 -40.93 20.31
N ARG A 633 40.63 -40.69 21.42
CA ARG A 633 40.09 -41.58 22.48
C ARG A 633 38.95 -40.88 23.26
N ARG A 634 38.12 -41.69 23.96
CA ARG A 634 37.12 -41.37 25.03
C ARG A 634 35.76 -40.85 24.51
N ARG A 635 34.66 -41.65 24.48
CA ARG A 635 33.92 -42.41 25.54
C ARG A 635 33.49 -41.51 26.72
N THR A 636 32.27 -41.59 27.27
CA THR A 636 31.34 -42.74 27.48
C THR A 636 29.88 -42.36 27.16
N SER A 637 29.09 -43.08 26.35
CA SER A 637 28.52 -44.43 26.50
C SER A 637 27.50 -44.63 27.63
N CYS A 638 26.22 -44.84 27.25
CA CYS A 638 25.36 -45.81 27.91
C CYS A 638 24.56 -46.58 26.83
N ARG A 639 24.50 -47.91 26.94
CA ARG A 639 23.77 -48.83 26.04
C ARG A 639 22.64 -49.49 26.83
N LEU A 640 21.55 -49.86 26.16
CA LEU A 640 20.79 -51.12 26.32
C LEU A 640 19.85 -51.24 25.10
N ARG A 641 20.18 -52.10 24.11
CA ARG A 641 19.59 -53.44 23.87
C ARG A 641 18.07 -53.41 23.57
N SER A 642 17.67 -53.51 22.29
CA SER A 642 17.22 -54.75 21.58
C SER A 642 15.79 -55.18 21.94
N ARG A 643 14.86 -55.52 21.03
CA ARG A 643 14.89 -56.33 19.78
C ARG A 643 13.78 -55.83 18.79
N ARG A 644 13.94 -55.93 17.46
CA ARG A 644 13.28 -56.92 16.53
C ARG A 644 11.80 -57.19 16.88
N GLN A 645 10.80 -57.07 15.99
CA GLN A 645 10.64 -57.58 14.59
C GLN A 645 9.44 -56.79 13.95
N SER A 646 9.50 -56.20 12.75
CA SER A 646 9.48 -56.73 11.35
C SER A 646 8.09 -56.75 10.68
N LEU A 647 8.06 -56.84 9.34
CA LEU A 647 6.92 -56.81 8.38
C LEU A 647 6.52 -55.38 7.94
N ASP A 648 6.75 -54.93 6.69
CA ASP A 648 6.26 -55.38 5.36
C ASP A 648 4.84 -54.83 5.04
N VAL A 649 4.46 -54.36 3.83
CA VAL A 649 5.12 -54.31 2.51
C VAL A 649 4.46 -53.27 1.57
N ALA A 650 5.12 -52.93 0.44
CA ALA A 650 4.68 -52.32 -0.85
C ALA A 650 3.31 -51.59 -0.99
N ALA A 651 3.17 -50.43 -1.66
CA ALA A 651 3.67 -49.93 -2.96
C ALA A 651 2.90 -50.36 -4.24
N ARG A 652 2.53 -49.34 -5.04
CA ARG A 652 2.27 -49.25 -6.48
C ARG A 652 0.71 -49.19 -6.90
N PRO A 653 0.30 -49.20 -8.18
CA PRO A 653 -0.55 -48.17 -8.87
C PRO A 653 -1.82 -48.66 -9.64
N ALA A 654 -2.59 -47.91 -10.49
CA ALA A 654 -3.07 -46.50 -10.61
C ALA A 654 -4.11 -46.33 -11.78
N THR A 655 -4.81 -45.17 -11.89
CA THR A 655 -5.56 -44.66 -13.10
C THR A 655 -6.82 -45.46 -13.55
N PRO A 656 -7.76 -44.97 -14.43
CA PRO A 656 -7.63 -43.92 -15.46
C PRO A 656 -8.83 -42.91 -15.61
N GLN A 657 -8.94 -42.34 -16.83
CA GLN A 657 -9.61 -41.10 -17.26
C GLN A 657 -11.08 -41.34 -17.80
N PRO A 658 -11.76 -40.46 -18.59
CA PRO A 658 -13.14 -40.01 -18.31
C PRO A 658 -14.16 -40.33 -19.44
N LYS A 659 -15.37 -39.72 -19.44
CA LYS A 659 -16.01 -39.13 -20.66
C LYS A 659 -17.39 -38.45 -20.44
N ARG A 660 -17.52 -37.24 -21.04
CA ARG A 660 -18.67 -36.70 -21.84
C ARG A 660 -20.01 -36.40 -21.15
N ARG A 661 -20.56 -35.16 -21.27
CA ARG A 661 -21.50 -34.63 -22.32
C ARG A 661 -22.82 -35.42 -22.37
N ARG A 662 -24.04 -34.88 -22.56
CA ARG A 662 -24.63 -33.62 -23.12
C ARG A 662 -26.16 -33.64 -22.74
N ALA A 663 -27.05 -32.66 -22.92
CA ALA A 663 -27.06 -31.19 -23.12
C ALA A 663 -28.53 -30.68 -23.08
N ALA A 664 -28.73 -29.37 -22.93
CA ALA A 664 -30.01 -28.63 -23.09
C ALA A 664 -31.10 -28.93 -22.03
N GLY A 665 -32.04 -28.03 -21.73
CA GLY A 665 -32.20 -26.65 -22.19
C GLY A 665 -33.68 -26.30 -22.44
N MET A 666 -34.21 -25.38 -21.64
CA MET A 666 -35.38 -24.51 -21.86
C MET A 666 -35.25 -23.30 -20.94
#